data_AF-A0A1F5AJG9-F1
#
_entry.id   AF-A0A1F5AJG9-F1
#
_cell.length_a   1.000
_cell.length_b   1.000
_cell.length_c   1.000
_cell.angle_alpha   90.00
_cell.angle_beta   90.00
_cell.angle_gamma   90.00
#
_symmetry.space_group_name_H-M   'P 1'
#
loop_
_entity.id
_entity.type
_entity.pdbx_description
1 polymer ?
#
loop_
_entity_poly.entity_id
_entity_poly.type
_entity_poly.pdbx_seq_one_letter_code
_entity_poly.pdbx_strand_id
1 'polypeptide(L)'
;MKCVATVLFTLLLGALLVAPDASAGQKPKLPESYKRWLEEEVVYIIAPMEREVFLKLQADRERDLFIEAFWKQRDPTPGSPENEFKTEHFRRVAYADRYLGRDAPRPGWKTDRGRIYIILGEARDIQRFEGKTSTYDAEVWFYQGKTDIGLPAGFNIVFFKEGGHGEYKLYSPVGDGPQALLAGYFGGPDYQKAYEKLREAEPDLAAVSLSLVPGEGGEAYGRPSMSSDLLIQRIESAAARNIEARYAQKFLQYKDLVEVEYTANYLDSDSLIKVFRDPSGLYFVHYAVEPRRLSVNQYESKYTTTLKVNGRVTTADGRLVHQYEKTVSLDLTAEQMREASGAPFDFQDLFPLLGGDYSLSVLIKNEASKEFTSVEQALRIPQGGTAVQMTQPLLGYRVARLEPGQRRMKAFRIGPFQIYCQPNRVFTRLETLAVAFQLNGLSDELAAGCEVRIEFLKDGQPFRDIRRKPSDYPELPNVLEEVSLADFPPAHYTVRVSVANAGAEVVSAAEEFDLTFAESVPRPWFSSRVLPDPGDPVYAEIMGSQLFNLGRFDEARVFLERAFQKKPGSEDAATNLARVYLALTDAPAVVKTLAPFITPDKAAKYDTYILAAEALRRTGEFGRAVELLDKAVAHYGVNAVLLNSIGECYTGLGKTKEALMAFEKSLELSPDQPEVREKAEKLKKRSLR
;
A
#
# COMPACT_ATOMS: atom_id res chain seq x y z
N MET A 1 -64.27 8.12 -37.19
CA MET A 1 -64.50 7.12 -36.12
C MET A 1 -63.15 6.61 -35.63
N LYS A 2 -63.10 6.22 -34.35
CA LYS A 2 -61.97 6.08 -33.41
C LYS A 2 -60.83 5.07 -33.74
N CYS A 3 -59.72 5.28 -33.00
CA CYS A 3 -58.66 4.36 -32.52
C CYS A 3 -57.46 4.04 -33.43
N VAL A 4 -56.21 3.80 -32.98
CA VAL A 4 -55.27 4.19 -31.88
C VAL A 4 -54.08 3.20 -32.02
N ALA A 5 -52.84 3.69 -31.88
CA ALA A 5 -51.56 2.97 -31.59
C ALA A 5 -51.09 1.86 -32.57
N THR A 6 -49.81 1.61 -32.86
CA THR A 6 -48.60 1.63 -32.04
C THR A 6 -47.37 1.72 -32.96
N VAL A 7 -46.36 2.48 -32.54
CA VAL A 7 -45.06 2.64 -33.20
C VAL A 7 -44.17 1.43 -32.87
N LEU A 8 -43.62 0.76 -33.89
CA LEU A 8 -42.50 -0.16 -33.75
C LEU A 8 -41.46 0.22 -34.82
N PHE A 9 -40.48 1.04 -34.44
CA PHE A 9 -39.36 1.40 -35.31
C PHE A 9 -38.21 0.43 -35.03
N THR A 10 -38.05 -0.54 -35.93
CA THR A 10 -36.91 -1.46 -35.97
C THR A 10 -35.65 -0.69 -36.34
N LEU A 11 -34.75 -0.54 -35.36
CA LEU A 11 -33.36 -0.09 -35.56
C LEU A 11 -32.60 -1.18 -36.33
N LEU A 12 -32.38 -0.98 -37.62
CA LEU A 12 -31.35 -1.69 -38.38
C LEU A 12 -29.98 -1.17 -37.91
N LEU A 13 -29.37 -1.89 -36.97
CA LEU A 13 -27.96 -1.73 -36.61
C LEU A 13 -27.13 -2.31 -37.77
N GLY A 14 -26.67 -1.45 -38.67
CA GLY A 14 -25.59 -1.78 -39.59
C GLY A 14 -24.31 -1.92 -38.78
N ALA A 15 -23.98 -3.16 -38.40
CA ALA A 15 -22.69 -3.50 -37.83
C ALA A 15 -21.58 -3.22 -38.86
N LEU A 16 -20.97 -2.04 -38.79
CA LEU A 16 -19.61 -1.87 -39.26
C LEU A 16 -18.73 -2.69 -38.31
N LEU A 17 -18.41 -3.91 -38.77
CA LEU A 17 -17.32 -4.73 -38.29
C LEU A 17 -16.03 -3.91 -38.38
N VAL A 18 -15.77 -3.12 -37.34
CA VAL A 18 -14.39 -2.85 -36.94
C VAL A 18 -13.88 -4.21 -36.51
N ALA A 19 -13.05 -4.83 -37.37
CA ALA A 19 -12.31 -6.01 -36.98
C ALA A 19 -11.63 -5.67 -35.64
N PRO A 20 -11.80 -6.50 -34.59
CA PRO A 20 -11.00 -6.34 -33.40
C PRO A 20 -9.55 -6.40 -33.86
N ASP A 21 -8.77 -5.37 -33.52
CA ASP A 21 -7.35 -5.40 -33.74
C ASP A 21 -6.83 -6.66 -33.03
N ALA A 22 -6.48 -7.68 -33.81
CA ALA A 22 -6.15 -9.02 -33.36
C ALA A 22 -4.73 -9.08 -32.79
N SER A 23 -4.33 -8.05 -32.04
CA SER A 23 -3.10 -8.02 -31.25
C SER A 23 -3.34 -8.20 -29.75
N ALA A 24 -4.61 -8.26 -29.31
CA ALA A 24 -4.96 -8.64 -27.94
C ALA A 24 -4.89 -10.17 -27.77
N GLY A 25 -3.70 -10.71 -27.49
CA GLY A 25 -3.58 -12.13 -27.16
C GLY A 25 -2.19 -12.74 -27.00
N GLN A 26 -1.11 -12.02 -27.27
CA GLN A 26 0.23 -12.48 -26.89
C GLN A 26 0.83 -11.51 -25.89
N LYS A 27 1.06 -11.99 -24.65
CA LYS A 27 1.96 -11.31 -23.71
C LYS A 27 3.24 -11.01 -24.50
N PRO A 28 3.73 -9.74 -24.54
CA PRO A 28 4.97 -9.43 -25.23
C PRO A 28 6.04 -10.39 -24.72
N LYS A 29 6.67 -11.11 -25.65
CA LYS A 29 7.66 -12.13 -25.32
C LYS A 29 8.80 -11.41 -24.60
N LEU A 30 9.06 -11.82 -23.36
CA LEU A 30 10.09 -11.21 -22.52
C LEU A 30 11.42 -11.19 -23.31
N PRO A 31 12.06 -10.02 -23.50
CA PRO A 31 13.35 -9.94 -24.19
C PRO A 31 14.38 -10.88 -23.56
N GLU A 32 15.31 -11.40 -24.38
CA GLU A 32 16.19 -12.50 -23.96
C GLU A 32 17.07 -12.14 -22.76
N SER A 33 17.50 -10.88 -22.64
CA SER A 33 18.26 -10.40 -21.47
C SER A 33 17.48 -10.53 -20.17
N TYR A 34 16.21 -10.10 -20.15
CA TYR A 34 15.33 -10.19 -18.97
C TYR A 34 14.91 -11.61 -18.67
N LYS A 35 14.72 -12.43 -19.70
CA LYS A 35 14.46 -13.85 -19.55
C LYS A 35 15.66 -14.56 -18.91
N ARG A 36 16.87 -14.29 -19.39
CA ARG A 36 18.11 -14.81 -18.81
C ARG A 36 18.28 -14.38 -17.36
N TRP A 37 18.05 -13.10 -17.05
CA TRP A 37 18.10 -12.62 -15.67
C TRP A 37 17.14 -13.41 -14.77
N LEU A 38 15.87 -13.53 -15.18
CA LEU A 38 14.80 -14.15 -14.39
C LEU A 38 14.91 -15.68 -14.26
N GLU A 39 15.32 -16.36 -15.33
CA GLU A 39 15.29 -17.83 -15.43
C GLU A 39 16.64 -18.48 -15.20
N GLU A 40 17.74 -17.72 -15.24
CA GLU A 40 19.09 -18.24 -15.05
C GLU A 40 19.81 -17.53 -13.91
N GLU A 41 19.93 -16.20 -13.97
CA GLU A 41 20.81 -15.47 -13.05
C GLU A 41 20.27 -15.45 -11.61
N VAL A 42 18.97 -15.21 -11.41
CA VAL A 42 18.37 -15.07 -10.07
C VAL A 42 17.39 -16.17 -9.69
N VAL A 43 17.30 -17.25 -10.48
CA VAL A 43 16.26 -18.29 -10.37
C VAL A 43 16.14 -18.93 -8.97
N TYR A 44 17.24 -19.03 -8.22
CA TYR A 44 17.26 -19.62 -6.87
C TYR A 44 17.11 -18.62 -5.73
N ILE A 45 17.10 -17.31 -6.03
CA ILE A 45 17.05 -16.25 -5.02
C ILE A 45 15.85 -15.31 -5.20
N ILE A 46 15.14 -15.40 -6.33
CA ILE A 46 13.93 -14.62 -6.59
C ILE A 46 12.72 -15.25 -5.90
N ALA A 47 11.98 -14.44 -5.15
CA ALA A 47 10.77 -14.86 -4.48
C ALA A 47 9.61 -15.04 -5.48
N PRO A 48 8.64 -15.93 -5.20
CA PRO A 48 7.49 -16.15 -6.08
C PRO A 48 6.73 -14.86 -6.46
N MET A 49 6.54 -13.97 -5.48
CA MET A 49 5.87 -12.67 -5.68
C MET A 49 6.69 -11.72 -6.57
N GLU A 50 8.00 -11.64 -6.37
CA GLU A 50 8.90 -10.83 -7.21
C GLU A 50 8.85 -11.30 -8.67
N ARG A 51 8.89 -12.62 -8.89
CA ARG A 51 8.75 -13.23 -10.22
C ARG A 51 7.41 -12.87 -10.87
N GLU A 52 6.30 -12.98 -10.12
CA GLU A 52 4.97 -12.64 -10.64
C GLU A 52 4.88 -11.16 -11.04
N VAL A 53 5.39 -10.26 -10.20
CA VAL A 53 5.42 -8.82 -10.48
C VAL A 53 6.27 -8.52 -11.71
N PHE A 54 7.49 -9.06 -11.79
CA PHE A 54 8.40 -8.82 -12.91
C PHE A 54 7.79 -9.22 -14.25
N LEU A 55 7.03 -10.33 -14.28
CA LEU A 55 6.32 -10.81 -15.47
C LEU A 55 5.11 -9.94 -15.86
N LYS A 56 4.61 -9.07 -14.98
CA LYS A 56 3.52 -8.12 -15.26
C LYS A 56 4.03 -6.79 -15.84
N LEU A 57 5.31 -6.46 -15.64
CA LEU A 57 5.93 -5.25 -16.18
C LEU A 57 5.93 -5.29 -17.70
N GLN A 58 5.60 -4.17 -18.34
CA GLN A 58 5.44 -4.09 -19.80
C GLN A 58 6.65 -3.42 -20.44
N ALA A 59 7.17 -2.36 -19.82
CA ALA A 59 8.28 -1.57 -20.37
C ALA A 59 9.64 -2.05 -19.87
N ASP A 60 10.65 -2.02 -20.74
CA ASP A 60 12.03 -2.41 -20.41
C ASP A 60 12.62 -1.56 -19.27
N ARG A 61 12.33 -0.25 -19.28
CA ARG A 61 12.71 0.65 -18.19
C ARG A 61 12.14 0.22 -16.84
N GLU A 62 10.90 -0.28 -16.79
CA GLU A 62 10.30 -0.78 -15.54
C GLU A 62 11.05 -2.02 -15.04
N ARG A 63 11.46 -2.90 -15.96
CA ARG A 63 12.23 -4.10 -15.64
C ARG A 63 13.62 -3.76 -15.11
N ASP A 64 14.32 -2.82 -15.72
CA ASP A 64 15.64 -2.38 -15.27
C ASP A 64 15.59 -1.84 -13.83
N LEU A 65 14.60 -1.00 -13.53
CA LEU A 65 14.38 -0.46 -12.18
C LEU A 65 14.02 -1.55 -11.18
N PHE A 66 13.23 -2.54 -11.59
CA PHE A 66 12.92 -3.68 -10.75
C PHE A 66 14.18 -4.50 -10.43
N ILE A 67 15.07 -4.71 -11.40
CA ILE A 67 16.34 -5.42 -11.20
C ILE A 67 17.24 -4.65 -10.23
N GLU A 68 17.31 -3.33 -10.35
CA GLU A 68 18.05 -2.49 -9.41
C GLU A 68 17.48 -2.60 -7.99
N ALA A 69 16.15 -2.49 -7.84
CA ALA A 69 15.46 -2.65 -6.57
C ALA A 69 15.71 -4.04 -5.95
N PHE A 70 15.64 -5.08 -6.77
CA PHE A 70 15.87 -6.47 -6.38
C PHE A 70 17.22 -6.67 -5.69
N TRP A 71 18.28 -6.09 -6.26
CA TRP A 71 19.61 -6.16 -5.67
C TRP A 71 19.73 -5.27 -4.44
N LYS A 72 19.17 -4.05 -4.48
CA LYS A 72 19.19 -3.11 -3.35
C LYS A 72 18.57 -3.70 -2.09
N GLN A 73 17.47 -4.45 -2.20
CA GLN A 73 16.85 -5.12 -1.05
C GLN A 73 17.69 -6.25 -0.46
N ARG A 74 18.68 -6.74 -1.21
CA ARG A 74 19.62 -7.78 -0.81
C ARG A 74 21.00 -7.21 -0.45
N ASP A 75 21.13 -5.89 -0.38
CA ASP A 75 22.39 -5.23 -0.04
C ASP A 75 22.62 -5.23 1.48
N PRO A 76 23.64 -5.95 1.99
CA PRO A 76 23.95 -5.96 3.42
C PRO A 76 24.56 -4.63 3.89
N THR A 77 25.12 -3.84 2.98
CA THR A 77 25.85 -2.60 3.27
C THR A 77 25.47 -1.49 2.27
N PRO A 78 24.23 -0.94 2.34
CA PRO A 78 23.71 0.02 1.35
C PRO A 78 24.50 1.34 1.18
N GLY A 79 25.51 1.58 2.01
CA GLY A 79 26.42 2.72 1.93
C GLY A 79 27.75 2.44 1.22
N SER A 80 28.03 1.19 0.83
CA SER A 80 29.21 0.84 0.02
C SER A 80 28.92 1.08 -1.48
N PRO A 81 29.95 1.32 -2.31
CA PRO A 81 29.78 1.51 -3.75
C PRO A 81 29.34 0.23 -4.49
N GLU A 82 29.51 -0.94 -3.87
CA GLU A 82 29.29 -2.24 -4.49
C GLU A 82 28.43 -3.11 -3.59
N ASN A 83 27.38 -3.71 -4.15
CA ASN A 83 26.54 -4.65 -3.43
C ASN A 83 27.27 -6.00 -3.25
N GLU A 84 27.73 -6.28 -2.04
CA GLU A 84 28.56 -7.45 -1.72
C GLU A 84 27.79 -8.76 -1.92
N PHE A 85 26.49 -8.76 -1.63
CA PHE A 85 25.63 -9.93 -1.86
C PHE A 85 25.52 -10.27 -3.34
N LYS A 86 25.31 -9.26 -4.20
CA LYS A 86 25.26 -9.42 -5.66
C LYS A 86 26.58 -9.99 -6.18
N THR A 87 27.71 -9.44 -5.73
CA THR A 87 29.05 -9.92 -6.11
C THR A 87 29.27 -11.37 -5.69
N GLU A 88 28.95 -11.71 -4.44
CA GLU A 88 29.07 -13.08 -3.93
C GLU A 88 28.15 -14.06 -4.67
N HIS A 89 26.91 -13.65 -4.98
CA HIS A 89 25.96 -14.46 -5.76
C HIS A 89 26.53 -14.83 -7.13
N PHE A 90 27.02 -13.86 -7.90
CA PHE A 90 27.62 -14.13 -9.20
C PHE A 90 28.93 -14.93 -9.09
N ARG A 91 29.72 -14.75 -8.02
CA ARG A 91 30.88 -15.62 -7.73
C ARG A 91 30.45 -17.07 -7.58
N ARG A 92 29.35 -17.34 -6.87
CA ARG A 92 28.83 -18.70 -6.66
C ARG A 92 28.29 -19.34 -7.93
N VAL A 93 27.56 -18.57 -8.76
CA VAL A 93 27.09 -19.04 -10.07
C VAL A 93 28.29 -19.43 -10.95
N ALA A 94 29.31 -18.57 -11.03
CA ALA A 94 30.52 -18.84 -11.81
C ALA A 94 31.30 -20.07 -11.28
N TYR A 95 31.36 -20.25 -9.96
CA TYR A 95 31.96 -21.43 -9.34
C TYR A 95 31.19 -22.70 -9.71
N ALA A 96 29.85 -22.67 -9.59
CA ALA A 96 28.99 -23.80 -9.92
C ALA A 96 29.20 -24.23 -11.38
N ASP A 97 29.18 -23.31 -12.32
CA ASP A 97 29.40 -23.61 -13.75
C ASP A 97 30.79 -24.16 -14.05
N ARG A 98 31.82 -23.66 -13.37
CA ARG A 98 33.20 -24.08 -13.62
C ARG A 98 33.55 -25.44 -13.02
N TYR A 99 32.98 -25.78 -11.87
CA TYR A 99 33.42 -26.93 -11.07
C TYR A 99 32.34 -27.99 -10.86
N LEU A 100 31.07 -27.62 -10.77
CA LEU A 100 29.98 -28.53 -10.37
C LEU A 100 29.16 -29.07 -11.56
N GLY A 101 29.41 -28.58 -12.78
CA GLY A 101 28.76 -29.04 -14.01
C GLY A 101 29.54 -30.07 -14.84
N ARG A 102 30.76 -30.45 -14.44
CA ARG A 102 31.65 -31.28 -15.28
C ARG A 102 31.11 -32.68 -15.59
N ASP A 103 30.34 -33.23 -14.67
CA ASP A 103 29.78 -34.59 -14.76
C ASP A 103 28.33 -34.59 -15.30
N ALA A 104 27.82 -33.44 -15.75
CA ALA A 104 26.42 -33.23 -16.12
C ALA A 104 26.26 -32.79 -17.58
N PRO A 105 25.15 -33.16 -18.26
CA PRO A 105 24.83 -32.70 -19.61
C PRO A 105 24.31 -31.24 -19.66
N ARG A 106 24.29 -30.55 -18.51
CA ARG A 106 23.74 -29.21 -18.30
C ARG A 106 24.75 -28.34 -17.56
N PRO A 107 24.66 -26.99 -17.69
CA PRO A 107 25.51 -26.08 -16.94
C PRO A 107 25.48 -26.34 -15.43
N GLY A 108 26.58 -26.07 -14.76
CA GLY A 108 26.76 -26.38 -13.34
C GLY A 108 25.73 -25.71 -12.44
N TRP A 109 25.29 -24.48 -12.76
CA TRP A 109 24.23 -23.81 -12.00
C TRP A 109 22.90 -24.60 -11.99
N LYS A 110 22.61 -25.40 -13.03
CA LYS A 110 21.40 -26.23 -13.11
C LYS A 110 21.52 -27.56 -12.37
N THR A 111 22.71 -27.96 -11.92
CA THR A 111 22.92 -29.22 -11.18
C THR A 111 22.46 -29.10 -9.74
N ASP A 112 22.18 -30.21 -9.06
CA ASP A 112 21.79 -30.17 -7.65
C ASP A 112 22.88 -29.60 -6.75
N ARG A 113 24.14 -30.00 -6.98
CA ARG A 113 25.31 -29.43 -6.28
C ARG A 113 25.43 -27.93 -6.52
N GLY A 114 25.30 -27.49 -7.78
CA GLY A 114 25.36 -26.07 -8.13
C GLY A 114 24.25 -25.25 -7.50
N ARG A 115 23.01 -25.76 -7.53
CA ARG A 115 21.84 -25.15 -6.88
C ARG A 115 22.08 -24.95 -5.38
N ILE A 116 22.50 -25.99 -4.67
CA ILE A 116 22.77 -25.90 -3.22
C ILE A 116 23.94 -24.96 -2.93
N TYR A 117 25.01 -25.00 -3.73
CA TYR A 117 26.15 -24.09 -3.59
C TYR A 117 25.75 -22.62 -3.81
N ILE A 118 24.89 -22.31 -4.78
CA ILE A 118 24.40 -20.95 -5.01
C ILE A 118 23.60 -20.46 -3.78
N ILE A 119 22.68 -21.28 -3.27
CA ILE A 119 21.79 -20.92 -2.14
C ILE A 119 22.60 -20.79 -0.84
N LEU A 120 23.37 -21.81 -0.46
CA LEU A 120 24.00 -21.88 0.87
C LEU A 120 25.43 -21.37 0.90
N GLY A 121 26.11 -21.33 -0.25
CA GLY A 121 27.54 -21.08 -0.36
C GLY A 121 28.38 -22.32 -0.12
N GLU A 122 29.67 -22.09 0.13
CA GLU A 122 30.64 -23.15 0.41
C GLU A 122 30.29 -23.91 1.70
N ALA A 123 30.36 -25.23 1.63
CA ALA A 123 30.18 -26.11 2.77
C ALA A 123 31.36 -25.96 3.74
N ARG A 124 31.10 -26.14 5.04
CA ARG A 124 32.16 -26.11 6.06
C ARG A 124 33.11 -27.28 5.92
N ASP A 125 32.57 -28.44 5.56
CA ASP A 125 33.31 -29.67 5.31
C ASP A 125 32.65 -30.44 4.17
N ILE A 126 33.45 -31.13 3.36
CA ILE A 126 32.98 -31.98 2.26
C ILE A 126 33.68 -33.33 2.37
N GLN A 127 32.92 -34.37 2.70
CA GLN A 127 33.39 -35.75 2.71
C GLN A 127 33.04 -36.42 1.39
N ARG A 128 34.00 -37.11 0.78
CA ARG A 128 33.84 -37.78 -0.52
C ARG A 128 33.99 -39.29 -0.36
N PHE A 129 33.01 -40.01 -0.88
CA PHE A 129 32.95 -41.47 -0.91
C PHE A 129 33.02 -41.87 -2.38
N GLU A 130 34.22 -42.04 -2.93
CA GLU A 130 34.42 -42.31 -4.37
C GLU A 130 35.16 -43.63 -4.60
N GLY A 131 34.85 -44.32 -5.71
CA GLY A 131 35.61 -45.48 -6.19
C GLY A 131 35.46 -46.74 -5.32
N LYS A 132 34.35 -46.86 -4.60
CA LYS A 132 34.04 -48.00 -3.74
C LYS A 132 33.28 -49.10 -4.49
N THR A 133 33.46 -50.34 -4.07
CA THR A 133 32.79 -51.49 -4.69
C THR A 133 31.37 -51.74 -4.16
N SER A 134 31.08 -51.26 -2.94
CA SER A 134 29.84 -51.57 -2.22
C SER A 134 28.87 -50.39 -2.12
N THR A 135 29.31 -49.19 -2.48
CA THR A 135 28.51 -47.95 -2.48
C THR A 135 28.68 -47.21 -3.80
N TYR A 136 27.68 -46.41 -4.17
CA TYR A 136 27.84 -45.45 -5.26
C TYR A 136 28.63 -44.24 -4.80
N ASP A 137 29.24 -43.54 -5.77
CA ASP A 137 29.95 -42.29 -5.48
C ASP A 137 29.01 -41.28 -4.81
N ALA A 138 29.42 -40.76 -3.65
CA ALA A 138 28.64 -39.80 -2.87
C ALA A 138 29.51 -38.69 -2.26
N GLU A 139 28.92 -37.52 -2.09
CA GLU A 139 29.49 -36.40 -1.36
C GLU A 139 28.57 -35.99 -0.21
N VAL A 140 29.12 -35.82 0.99
CA VAL A 140 28.39 -35.33 2.16
C VAL A 140 28.94 -33.95 2.51
N TRP A 141 28.08 -32.93 2.37
CA TRP A 141 28.42 -31.53 2.60
C TRP A 141 27.84 -31.10 3.95
N PHE A 142 28.70 -30.67 4.87
CA PHE A 142 28.30 -30.20 6.18
C PHE A 142 28.16 -28.69 6.23
N TYR A 143 27.04 -28.21 6.76
CA TYR A 143 26.75 -26.80 6.97
C TYR A 143 26.49 -26.52 8.45
N GLN A 144 26.91 -25.34 8.90
CA GLN A 144 26.67 -24.86 10.27
C GLN A 144 26.47 -23.34 10.27
N GLY A 145 25.73 -22.82 11.24
CA GLY A 145 25.61 -21.38 11.47
C GLY A 145 24.69 -20.66 10.47
N LYS A 146 23.67 -21.36 9.95
CA LYS A 146 22.67 -20.83 9.01
C LYS A 146 21.31 -20.55 9.66
N THR A 147 21.30 -20.31 10.97
CA THR A 147 20.07 -20.08 11.73
C THR A 147 19.37 -18.76 11.38
N ASP A 148 20.15 -17.79 10.90
CA ASP A 148 19.71 -16.49 10.39
C ASP A 148 18.77 -16.58 9.18
N ILE A 149 18.87 -17.65 8.39
CA ILE A 149 17.99 -17.95 7.25
C ILE A 149 16.97 -19.06 7.58
N GLY A 150 16.78 -19.37 8.87
CA GLY A 150 15.77 -20.32 9.36
C GLY A 150 16.12 -21.79 9.17
N LEU A 151 17.41 -22.12 9.02
CA LEU A 151 17.91 -23.49 8.93
C LEU A 151 18.45 -24.00 10.30
N PRO A 152 18.59 -25.32 10.49
CA PRO A 152 19.15 -25.89 11.73
C PRO A 152 20.58 -25.40 12.03
N ALA A 153 20.98 -25.48 13.29
CA ALA A 153 22.30 -25.04 13.75
C ALA A 153 23.45 -25.74 13.03
N GLY A 154 23.28 -27.02 12.71
CA GLY A 154 24.15 -27.79 11.82
C GLY A 154 23.35 -28.89 11.12
N PHE A 155 23.70 -29.18 9.87
CA PHE A 155 23.04 -30.20 9.04
C PHE A 155 23.95 -30.64 7.88
N ASN A 156 23.62 -31.79 7.31
CA ASN A 156 24.29 -32.38 6.16
C ASN A 156 23.43 -32.26 4.90
N ILE A 157 24.06 -32.22 3.75
CA ILE A 157 23.43 -32.42 2.45
C ILE A 157 24.21 -33.51 1.73
N VAL A 158 23.50 -34.53 1.26
CA VAL A 158 24.12 -35.67 0.59
C VAL A 158 23.83 -35.58 -0.89
N PHE A 159 24.84 -35.81 -1.71
CA PHE A 159 24.71 -35.97 -3.16
C PHE A 159 25.27 -37.32 -3.55
N PHE A 160 24.67 -37.99 -4.54
CA PHE A 160 25.13 -39.29 -5.00
C PHE A 160 24.93 -39.49 -6.50
N LYS A 161 25.74 -40.36 -7.10
CA LYS A 161 25.55 -40.80 -8.49
C LYS A 161 24.61 -42.00 -8.53
N GLU A 162 23.36 -41.77 -8.87
CA GLU A 162 22.37 -42.82 -9.04
C GLU A 162 22.85 -43.86 -10.07
N GLY A 163 22.96 -45.14 -9.68
CA GLY A 163 23.46 -46.20 -10.56
C GLY A 163 24.96 -46.11 -10.88
N GLY A 164 25.71 -45.26 -10.17
CA GLY A 164 27.18 -45.19 -10.24
C GLY A 164 27.76 -44.43 -11.44
N HIS A 165 26.94 -43.72 -12.21
CA HIS A 165 27.37 -42.96 -13.38
C HIS A 165 26.56 -41.67 -13.54
N GLY A 166 27.08 -40.71 -14.32
CA GLY A 166 26.41 -39.44 -14.58
C GLY A 166 26.58 -38.41 -13.47
N GLU A 167 25.61 -37.50 -13.38
CA GLU A 167 25.66 -36.36 -12.46
C GLU A 167 25.30 -36.75 -11.02
N TYR A 168 25.84 -35.99 -10.07
CA TYR A 168 25.44 -36.08 -8.67
C TYR A 168 24.03 -35.49 -8.48
N LYS A 169 23.12 -36.29 -7.90
CA LYS A 169 21.76 -35.91 -7.53
C LYS A 169 21.65 -35.67 -6.04
N LEU A 170 20.77 -34.75 -5.65
CA LEU A 170 20.44 -34.49 -4.25
C LEU A 170 19.73 -35.72 -3.65
N TYR A 171 20.28 -36.24 -2.55
CA TYR A 171 19.71 -37.37 -1.82
C TYR A 171 18.60 -36.92 -0.86
N SER A 172 17.46 -37.58 -0.93
CA SER A 172 16.37 -37.50 0.05
C SER A 172 16.31 -38.79 0.86
N PRO A 173 16.45 -38.72 2.21
CA PRO A 173 16.30 -39.91 3.04
C PRO A 173 14.95 -40.63 2.84
N VAL A 174 13.85 -39.90 2.65
CA VAL A 174 12.52 -40.50 2.48
C VAL A 174 12.30 -40.97 1.05
N GLY A 175 12.71 -40.16 0.07
CA GLY A 175 12.51 -40.45 -1.35
C GLY A 175 13.39 -41.58 -1.88
N ASP A 176 14.66 -41.59 -1.49
CA ASP A 176 15.68 -42.51 -2.01
C ASP A 176 15.96 -43.66 -1.02
N GLY A 177 16.15 -43.30 0.26
CA GLY A 177 16.52 -44.22 1.33
C GLY A 177 17.94 -44.78 1.24
N PRO A 178 18.46 -45.41 2.31
CA PRO A 178 19.85 -45.87 2.38
C PRO A 178 20.24 -46.85 1.26
N GLN A 179 19.27 -47.62 0.73
CA GLN A 179 19.48 -48.52 -0.39
C GLN A 179 19.98 -47.82 -1.66
N ALA A 180 19.60 -46.55 -1.87
CA ALA A 180 20.00 -45.80 -3.05
C ALA A 180 21.49 -45.46 -3.06
N LEU A 181 22.16 -45.55 -1.91
CA LEU A 181 23.60 -45.32 -1.76
C LEU A 181 24.43 -46.61 -1.94
N LEU A 182 23.79 -47.78 -1.99
CA LEU A 182 24.45 -49.09 -2.09
C LEU A 182 24.53 -49.59 -3.54
N ALA A 183 25.72 -50.05 -3.94
CA ALA A 183 25.93 -50.71 -5.22
C ALA A 183 25.46 -52.18 -5.16
N GLY A 184 24.61 -52.60 -6.11
CA GLY A 184 24.18 -54.00 -6.21
C GLY A 184 23.27 -54.50 -5.08
N TYR A 185 22.52 -53.62 -4.42
CA TYR A 185 21.55 -54.01 -3.38
C TYR A 185 20.22 -54.50 -3.98
N PHE A 186 19.88 -55.76 -3.70
CA PHE A 186 18.63 -56.40 -4.17
C PHE A 186 17.61 -56.67 -3.04
N GLY A 187 17.75 -56.00 -1.89
CA GLY A 187 17.04 -56.34 -0.65
C GLY A 187 15.62 -55.81 -0.48
N GLY A 188 15.02 -55.16 -1.49
CA GLY A 188 13.69 -54.53 -1.38
C GLY A 188 13.69 -53.23 -0.54
N PRO A 189 12.52 -52.63 -0.26
CA PRO A 189 12.39 -51.31 0.41
C PRO A 189 12.61 -51.34 1.94
N ASP A 190 13.32 -52.35 2.45
CA ASP A 190 13.63 -52.47 3.88
C ASP A 190 14.78 -51.53 4.24
N TYR A 191 14.42 -50.34 4.73
CA TYR A 191 15.36 -49.28 5.11
C TYR A 191 16.32 -49.71 6.23
N GLN A 192 15.86 -50.52 7.19
CA GLN A 192 16.70 -50.96 8.31
C GLN A 192 17.81 -51.88 7.81
N LYS A 193 17.46 -52.86 6.97
CA LYS A 193 18.42 -53.79 6.39
C LYS A 193 19.39 -53.09 5.43
N ALA A 194 18.91 -52.12 4.66
CA ALA A 194 19.75 -51.29 3.80
C ALA A 194 20.73 -50.44 4.62
N TYR A 195 20.25 -49.81 5.70
CA TYR A 195 21.07 -49.03 6.62
C TYR A 195 22.17 -49.88 7.29
N GLU A 196 21.83 -51.07 7.78
CA GLU A 196 22.80 -51.97 8.41
C GLU A 196 23.92 -52.35 7.45
N LYS A 197 23.58 -52.70 6.20
CA LYS A 197 24.58 -52.97 5.16
C LYS A 197 25.41 -51.76 4.79
N LEU A 198 24.79 -50.59 4.69
CA LEU A 198 25.50 -49.35 4.42
C LEU A 198 26.48 -49.03 5.57
N ARG A 199 26.08 -49.28 6.83
CA ARG A 199 26.91 -49.09 8.02
C ARG A 199 28.09 -50.06 8.06
N GLU A 200 27.91 -51.29 7.60
CA GLU A 200 29.02 -52.26 7.48
C GLU A 200 30.05 -51.83 6.42
N ALA A 201 29.60 -51.23 5.33
CA ALA A 201 30.47 -50.80 4.23
C ALA A 201 31.12 -49.43 4.47
N GLU A 202 30.32 -48.43 4.84
CA GLU A 202 30.70 -47.02 4.99
C GLU A 202 29.93 -46.39 6.18
N PRO A 203 30.46 -46.48 7.42
CA PRO A 203 29.78 -46.02 8.64
C PRO A 203 29.38 -44.53 8.61
N ASP A 204 30.26 -43.67 8.09
CA ASP A 204 30.04 -42.22 8.06
C ASP A 204 28.94 -41.82 7.07
N LEU A 205 28.85 -42.52 5.93
CA LEU A 205 27.77 -42.33 4.96
C LEU A 205 26.45 -42.89 5.49
N ALA A 206 26.49 -44.00 6.22
CA ALA A 206 25.31 -44.57 6.87
C ALA A 206 24.73 -43.60 7.89
N ALA A 207 25.56 -42.92 8.70
CA ALA A 207 25.13 -41.99 9.74
C ALA A 207 24.22 -40.86 9.23
N VAL A 208 24.39 -40.45 7.96
CA VAL A 208 23.57 -39.38 7.32
C VAL A 208 22.46 -39.91 6.41
N SER A 209 22.36 -41.23 6.23
CA SER A 209 21.43 -41.84 5.27
C SER A 209 19.97 -41.84 5.75
N LEU A 210 19.73 -41.85 7.07
CA LEU A 210 18.38 -41.79 7.66
C LEU A 210 17.98 -40.37 8.11
N SER A 211 18.95 -39.53 8.46
CA SER A 211 18.71 -38.15 8.86
C SER A 211 19.86 -37.25 8.41
N LEU A 212 19.49 -36.11 7.81
CA LEU A 212 20.42 -35.05 7.45
C LEU A 212 20.76 -34.13 8.64
N VAL A 213 20.03 -34.21 9.76
CA VAL A 213 20.25 -33.36 10.93
C VAL A 213 20.94 -34.18 12.04
N PRO A 214 22.18 -33.80 12.45
CA PRO A 214 22.89 -34.49 13.53
C PRO A 214 22.10 -34.46 14.85
N GLY A 215 22.07 -35.60 15.56
CA GLY A 215 21.42 -35.73 16.86
C GLY A 215 19.89 -35.86 16.84
N GLU A 216 19.28 -35.86 15.65
CA GLU A 216 17.85 -36.13 15.49
C GLU A 216 17.62 -37.65 15.40
N GLY A 217 16.70 -38.18 16.21
CA GLY A 217 16.53 -39.61 16.50
C GLY A 217 16.00 -40.52 15.37
N GLY A 218 16.37 -40.28 14.11
CA GLY A 218 16.07 -41.19 12.99
C GLY A 218 16.66 -42.59 13.19
N GLU A 219 17.76 -42.68 13.94
CA GLU A 219 18.39 -43.95 14.35
C GLU A 219 17.50 -44.81 15.27
N ALA A 220 16.54 -44.21 16.00
CA ALA A 220 15.78 -44.90 17.04
C ALA A 220 14.72 -45.88 16.49
N TYR A 221 14.33 -45.77 15.21
CA TYR A 221 13.26 -46.58 14.62
C TYR A 221 13.58 -47.17 13.24
N GLY A 222 14.79 -46.97 12.71
CA GLY A 222 15.19 -47.54 11.41
C GLY A 222 14.45 -46.97 10.20
N ARG A 223 13.91 -45.75 10.33
CA ARG A 223 13.10 -45.09 9.29
C ARG A 223 13.70 -43.73 8.96
N PRO A 224 13.68 -43.34 7.67
CA PRO A 224 14.10 -42.00 7.27
C PRO A 224 13.29 -40.88 7.94
N SER A 225 13.96 -39.78 8.28
CA SER A 225 13.32 -38.66 8.97
C SER A 225 12.63 -37.69 8.02
N MET A 226 11.34 -37.44 8.26
CA MET A 226 10.56 -36.39 7.56
C MET A 226 11.14 -34.98 7.76
N SER A 227 11.89 -34.75 8.84
CA SER A 227 12.59 -33.48 9.09
C SER A 227 13.64 -33.15 8.04
N SER A 228 14.24 -34.18 7.41
CA SER A 228 15.28 -34.02 6.40
C SER A 228 14.74 -33.51 5.08
N ASP A 229 13.55 -33.96 4.67
CA ASP A 229 12.89 -33.41 3.49
C ASP A 229 12.33 -32.01 3.76
N LEU A 230 11.82 -31.76 4.97
CA LEU A 230 11.45 -30.41 5.38
C LEU A 230 12.67 -29.47 5.39
N LEU A 231 13.86 -29.96 5.75
CA LEU A 231 15.11 -29.21 5.64
C LEU A 231 15.42 -28.87 4.17
N ILE A 232 15.33 -29.84 3.25
CA ILE A 232 15.54 -29.61 1.81
C ILE A 232 14.56 -28.54 1.29
N GLN A 233 13.27 -28.66 1.60
CA GLN A 233 12.27 -27.66 1.23
C GLN A 233 12.55 -26.28 1.84
N ARG A 234 13.01 -26.25 3.11
CA ARG A 234 13.40 -24.99 3.77
C ARG A 234 14.57 -24.33 3.05
N ILE A 235 15.58 -25.09 2.64
CA ILE A 235 16.73 -24.60 1.86
C ILE A 235 16.25 -23.96 0.55
N GLU A 236 15.35 -24.61 -0.19
CA GLU A 236 14.81 -24.06 -1.44
C GLU A 236 14.11 -22.70 -1.24
N SER A 237 13.44 -22.51 -0.10
CA SER A 237 12.80 -21.23 0.25
C SER A 237 13.72 -20.25 0.99
N ALA A 238 14.93 -20.65 1.39
CA ALA A 238 15.75 -19.91 2.35
C ALA A 238 16.14 -18.52 1.84
N ALA A 239 16.50 -18.41 0.56
CA ALA A 239 16.88 -17.14 -0.06
C ALA A 239 15.72 -16.12 -0.15
N ALA A 240 14.48 -16.58 -0.10
CA ALA A 240 13.27 -15.74 -0.17
C ALA A 240 12.65 -15.45 1.21
N ARG A 241 13.06 -16.15 2.28
CA ARG A 241 12.42 -16.05 3.62
C ARG A 241 12.70 -14.74 4.34
N ASN A 242 13.87 -14.15 4.13
CA ASN A 242 14.30 -12.95 4.84
C ASN A 242 13.92 -11.65 4.13
N ILE A 243 13.15 -11.73 3.02
CA ILE A 243 12.82 -10.58 2.18
C ILE A 243 11.31 -10.42 2.14
N GLU A 244 10.84 -9.27 2.65
CA GLU A 244 9.45 -8.88 2.52
C GLU A 244 9.17 -8.48 1.07
N ALA A 245 8.69 -9.43 0.26
CA ALA A 245 8.35 -9.21 -1.14
C ALA A 245 7.18 -8.22 -1.36
N ARG A 246 6.69 -7.57 -0.30
CA ARG A 246 5.72 -6.48 -0.33
C ARG A 246 6.21 -5.31 -1.20
N TYR A 247 7.52 -5.01 -1.18
CA TYR A 247 8.10 -3.96 -2.01
C TYR A 247 7.79 -4.16 -3.51
N ALA A 248 7.79 -5.42 -3.99
CA ALA A 248 7.50 -5.75 -5.38
C ALA A 248 6.03 -5.45 -5.74
N GLN A 249 5.09 -5.78 -4.85
CA GLN A 249 3.67 -5.43 -5.06
C GLN A 249 3.48 -3.91 -5.13
N LYS A 250 4.13 -3.18 -4.23
CA LYS A 250 4.08 -1.71 -4.17
C LYS A 250 4.73 -1.06 -5.38
N PHE A 251 5.83 -1.63 -5.89
CA PHE A 251 6.44 -1.22 -7.14
C PHE A 251 5.41 -1.25 -8.28
N LEU A 252 4.71 -2.37 -8.46
CA LEU A 252 3.70 -2.50 -9.53
C LEU A 252 2.52 -1.53 -9.35
N GLN A 253 2.04 -1.39 -8.12
CA GLN A 253 0.89 -0.54 -7.79
C GLN A 253 1.17 0.96 -8.03
N TYR A 254 2.40 1.40 -7.76
CA TYR A 254 2.76 2.82 -7.76
C TYR A 254 3.67 3.24 -8.91
N LYS A 255 4.01 2.35 -9.85
CA LYS A 255 4.91 2.64 -10.98
C LYS A 255 4.53 3.85 -11.83
N ASP A 256 3.23 4.15 -11.92
CA ASP A 256 2.70 5.28 -12.71
C ASP A 256 2.44 6.53 -11.85
N LEU A 257 2.53 6.42 -10.52
CA LEU A 257 2.22 7.48 -9.53
C LEU A 257 3.47 8.02 -8.82
N VAL A 258 4.55 7.25 -8.87
CA VAL A 258 5.81 7.50 -8.20
C VAL A 258 6.87 7.72 -9.28
N GLU A 259 7.67 8.77 -9.12
CA GLU A 259 8.78 9.03 -10.03
C GLU A 259 9.74 7.85 -10.03
N VAL A 260 10.37 7.60 -11.17
CA VAL A 260 11.26 6.46 -11.41
C VAL A 260 12.35 6.31 -10.34
N GLU A 261 12.86 7.42 -9.80
CA GLU A 261 13.87 7.43 -8.74
C GLU A 261 13.38 6.84 -7.40
N TYR A 262 12.07 6.85 -7.17
CA TYR A 262 11.44 6.41 -5.92
C TYR A 262 10.90 4.99 -6.00
N THR A 263 10.50 4.51 -7.18
CA THR A 263 9.80 3.22 -7.36
C THR A 263 10.51 2.02 -6.73
N ALA A 264 11.85 2.05 -6.68
CA ALA A 264 12.69 1.00 -6.09
C ALA A 264 12.87 1.10 -4.57
N ASN A 265 12.49 2.22 -3.95
CA ASN A 265 12.84 2.59 -2.56
C ASN A 265 11.62 2.55 -1.63
N TYR A 266 10.80 1.50 -1.75
CA TYR A 266 9.71 1.29 -0.82
C TYR A 266 10.24 0.95 0.57
N LEU A 267 9.64 1.57 1.58
CA LEU A 267 9.92 1.35 2.99
C LEU A 267 8.64 0.90 3.68
N ASP A 268 8.69 -0.23 4.39
CA ASP A 268 7.56 -0.68 5.21
C ASP A 268 7.23 0.37 6.29
N SER A 269 5.98 0.37 6.70
CA SER A 269 5.50 1.22 7.79
C SER A 269 4.38 0.56 8.55
N ASP A 270 4.33 0.82 9.85
CA ASP A 270 3.11 0.60 10.61
C ASP A 270 2.14 1.76 10.40
N SER A 271 0.85 1.48 10.54
CA SER A 271 -0.18 2.52 10.40
C SER A 271 -1.33 2.32 11.36
N LEU A 272 -1.93 3.45 11.76
CA LEU A 272 -3.08 3.47 12.65
C LEU A 272 -4.10 4.44 12.08
N ILE A 273 -5.31 3.96 11.83
CA ILE A 273 -6.40 4.78 11.29
C ILE A 273 -7.62 4.65 12.19
N LYS A 274 -8.17 5.79 12.61
CA LYS A 274 -9.35 5.87 13.47
C LYS A 274 -10.31 6.92 12.97
N VAL A 275 -11.59 6.68 13.20
CA VAL A 275 -12.67 7.58 12.79
C VAL A 275 -13.36 8.09 14.04
N PHE A 276 -13.36 9.40 14.23
CA PHE A 276 -14.05 10.06 15.33
C PHE A 276 -15.00 11.11 14.81
N ARG A 277 -16.08 11.31 15.55
CA ARG A 277 -17.06 12.35 15.30
C ARG A 277 -16.71 13.58 16.13
N ASP A 278 -16.58 14.71 15.47
CA ASP A 278 -16.39 16.00 16.11
C ASP A 278 -17.75 16.58 16.58
N PRO A 279 -17.80 17.43 17.62
CA PRO A 279 -19.04 18.08 18.06
C PRO A 279 -19.77 18.88 16.97
N SER A 280 -19.07 19.33 15.91
CA SER A 280 -19.69 19.92 14.71
C SER A 280 -20.61 18.95 13.94
N GLY A 281 -20.53 17.65 14.24
CA GLY A 281 -21.25 16.58 13.58
C GLY A 281 -20.47 15.92 12.44
N LEU A 282 -19.34 16.49 12.02
CA LEU A 282 -18.46 15.94 11.00
C LEU A 282 -17.68 14.73 11.54
N TYR A 283 -17.43 13.76 10.68
CA TYR A 283 -16.50 12.67 10.96
C TYR A 283 -15.12 13.04 10.42
N PHE A 284 -14.10 12.78 11.23
CA PHE A 284 -12.70 12.94 10.88
C PHE A 284 -12.02 11.58 10.88
N VAL A 285 -11.27 11.32 9.82
CA VAL A 285 -10.35 10.20 9.72
C VAL A 285 -9.02 10.69 10.25
N HIS A 286 -8.61 10.16 11.40
CA HIS A 286 -7.30 10.38 12.00
C HIS A 286 -6.38 9.24 11.56
N TYR A 287 -5.16 9.57 11.14
CA TYR A 287 -4.21 8.56 10.74
C TYR A 287 -2.78 8.88 11.21
N ALA A 288 -2.03 7.82 11.50
CA ALA A 288 -0.60 7.82 11.77
C ALA A 288 0.08 6.84 10.81
N VAL A 289 1.25 7.21 10.31
CA VAL A 289 2.14 6.35 9.53
C VAL A 289 3.53 6.42 10.16
N GLU A 290 4.01 5.28 10.66
CA GLU A 290 5.34 5.09 11.26
C GLU A 290 6.24 4.39 10.22
N PRO A 291 6.91 5.11 9.31
CA PRO A 291 7.90 4.48 8.43
C PRO A 291 8.99 3.81 9.25
N ARG A 292 9.48 2.65 8.78
CA ARG A 292 10.54 1.86 9.42
C ARG A 292 11.78 2.68 9.79
N ARG A 293 12.05 3.77 9.06
CA ARG A 293 13.05 4.79 9.38
C ARG A 293 12.67 6.14 8.76
N LEU A 294 13.22 7.22 9.33
CA LEU A 294 13.21 8.54 8.71
C LEU A 294 14.63 8.91 8.27
N SER A 295 14.81 9.07 6.97
CA SER A 295 16.08 9.54 6.38
C SER A 295 16.06 11.06 6.21
N VAL A 296 17.16 11.73 6.56
CA VAL A 296 17.32 13.18 6.51
C VAL A 296 18.63 13.57 5.83
N ASN A 297 18.64 14.72 5.16
CA ASN A 297 19.88 15.35 4.69
C ASN A 297 20.58 16.03 5.86
N GLN A 298 21.91 16.01 5.88
CA GLN A 298 22.71 16.75 6.83
C GLN A 298 23.52 17.83 6.09
N TYR A 299 23.37 19.07 6.53
CA TYR A 299 24.23 20.18 6.10
C TYR A 299 24.68 20.96 7.33
N GLU A 300 25.99 20.99 7.56
CA GLU A 300 26.61 21.52 8.78
C GLU A 300 26.00 20.90 10.05
N SER A 301 25.27 21.70 10.85
CA SER A 301 24.63 21.31 12.11
C SER A 301 23.10 21.18 12.01
N LYS A 302 22.55 21.19 10.79
CA LYS A 302 21.12 21.07 10.51
C LYS A 302 20.81 19.78 9.77
N TYR A 303 19.71 19.15 10.18
CA TYR A 303 19.17 17.96 9.57
C TYR A 303 17.81 18.28 8.99
N THR A 304 17.62 18.09 7.68
CA THR A 304 16.40 18.49 7.00
C THR A 304 15.85 17.39 6.10
N THR A 305 14.53 17.30 6.00
CA THR A 305 13.86 16.51 4.97
C THR A 305 12.51 17.12 4.64
N THR A 306 11.98 16.77 3.46
CA THR A 306 10.64 17.15 3.03
C THR A 306 9.85 15.90 2.70
N LEU A 307 8.67 15.77 3.31
CA LEU A 307 7.72 14.69 3.06
C LEU A 307 6.59 15.19 2.15
N LYS A 308 6.37 14.51 1.03
CA LYS A 308 5.22 14.71 0.13
C LYS A 308 4.17 13.65 0.42
N VAL A 309 3.07 14.08 1.03
CA VAL A 309 1.97 13.21 1.46
C VAL A 309 0.81 13.37 0.49
N ASN A 310 0.45 12.28 -0.18
CA ASN A 310 -0.64 12.20 -1.13
C ASN A 310 -1.72 11.26 -0.57
N GLY A 311 -2.91 11.78 -0.31
CA GLY A 311 -4.05 10.97 0.12
C GLY A 311 -5.10 10.90 -0.96
N ARG A 312 -5.67 9.70 -1.14
CA ARG A 312 -6.77 9.44 -2.07
C ARG A 312 -7.80 8.56 -1.38
N VAL A 313 -9.06 8.99 -1.42
CA VAL A 313 -10.22 8.23 -0.94
C VAL A 313 -11.12 7.94 -2.12
N THR A 314 -11.48 6.67 -2.29
CA THR A 314 -12.33 6.19 -3.38
C THR A 314 -13.46 5.32 -2.86
N THR A 315 -14.58 5.27 -3.59
CA THR A 315 -15.63 4.27 -3.39
C THR A 315 -15.18 2.91 -3.92
N ALA A 316 -15.92 1.85 -3.60
CA ALA A 316 -15.62 0.48 -4.07
C ALA A 316 -15.61 0.32 -5.60
N ASP A 317 -16.34 1.16 -6.33
CA ASP A 317 -16.38 1.23 -7.80
C ASP A 317 -15.26 2.12 -8.39
N GLY A 318 -14.34 2.62 -7.56
CA GLY A 318 -13.17 3.40 -7.98
C GLY A 318 -13.42 4.90 -8.20
N ARG A 319 -14.64 5.41 -7.97
CA ARG A 319 -14.90 6.86 -8.05
C ARG A 319 -14.12 7.60 -6.97
N LEU A 320 -13.48 8.70 -7.36
CA LEU A 320 -12.77 9.57 -6.44
C LEU A 320 -13.77 10.29 -5.52
N VAL A 321 -13.50 10.33 -4.23
CA VAL A 321 -14.32 11.05 -3.24
C VAL A 321 -13.54 12.24 -2.71
N HIS A 322 -12.31 11.99 -2.25
CA HIS A 322 -11.44 13.02 -1.70
C HIS A 322 -10.00 12.77 -2.14
N GLN A 323 -9.28 13.84 -2.48
CA GLN A 323 -7.84 13.80 -2.75
C GLN A 323 -7.20 15.01 -2.10
N TYR A 324 -6.00 14.81 -1.56
CA TYR A 324 -5.17 15.89 -1.05
C TYR A 324 -3.70 15.61 -1.32
N GLU A 325 -2.95 16.69 -1.51
CA GLU A 325 -1.49 16.67 -1.53
C GLU A 325 -1.00 17.66 -0.46
N LYS A 326 -0.01 17.24 0.32
CA LYS A 326 0.55 18.01 1.43
C LYS A 326 2.07 17.89 1.41
N THR A 327 2.75 19.03 1.55
CA THR A 327 4.21 19.08 1.75
C THR A 327 4.49 19.36 3.22
N VAL A 328 5.35 18.55 3.86
CA VAL A 328 5.78 18.69 5.26
C VAL A 328 7.29 18.86 5.28
N SER A 329 7.79 20.03 5.69
CA SER A 329 9.23 20.21 5.92
C SER A 329 9.54 19.88 7.39
N LEU A 330 10.58 19.08 7.59
CA LEU A 330 11.13 18.76 8.91
C LEU A 330 12.52 19.36 8.99
N ASP A 331 12.71 20.28 9.92
CA ASP A 331 13.99 20.96 10.18
C ASP A 331 14.40 20.69 11.63
N LEU A 332 15.44 19.87 11.81
CA LEU A 332 15.92 19.41 13.10
C LEU A 332 17.32 19.97 13.40
N THR A 333 17.52 20.40 14.64
CA THR A 333 18.87 20.71 15.15
C THR A 333 19.64 19.42 15.44
N ALA A 334 20.96 19.52 15.58
CA ALA A 334 21.78 18.37 15.99
C ALA A 334 21.36 17.76 17.33
N GLU A 335 20.82 18.55 18.26
CA GLU A 335 20.30 18.05 19.53
C GLU A 335 18.99 17.26 19.33
N GLN A 336 18.04 17.84 18.60
CA GLN A 336 16.78 17.17 18.26
C GLN A 336 17.02 15.88 17.48
N MET A 337 17.99 15.85 16.57
CA MET A 337 18.32 14.66 15.81
C MET A 337 18.92 13.57 16.69
N ARG A 338 19.76 13.90 17.69
CA ARG A 338 20.28 12.91 18.65
C ARG A 338 19.16 12.27 19.47
N GLU A 339 18.19 13.05 19.92
CA GLU A 339 17.02 12.54 20.64
C GLU A 339 16.13 11.69 19.72
N ALA A 340 15.89 12.15 18.49
CA ALA A 340 15.07 11.47 17.50
C ALA A 340 15.69 10.16 16.97
N SER A 341 17.02 10.05 16.91
CA SER A 341 17.70 8.89 16.32
C SER A 341 17.44 7.57 17.08
N GLY A 342 17.08 7.66 18.37
CA GLY A 342 16.74 6.50 19.20
C GLY A 342 15.26 6.15 19.23
N ALA A 343 14.41 6.89 18.50
CA ALA A 343 12.97 6.77 18.56
C ALA A 343 12.34 6.71 17.15
N PRO A 344 11.24 5.95 16.97
CA PRO A 344 10.49 5.97 15.72
C PRO A 344 9.93 7.35 15.40
N PHE A 345 9.66 7.61 14.13
CA PHE A 345 9.01 8.82 13.66
C PHE A 345 7.60 8.52 13.17
N ASP A 346 6.63 9.28 13.67
CA ASP A 346 5.23 9.21 13.28
C ASP A 346 4.82 10.45 12.46
N PHE A 347 4.33 10.24 11.24
CA PHE A 347 3.55 11.27 10.56
C PHE A 347 2.07 11.12 10.92
N GLN A 348 1.49 12.12 11.59
CA GLN A 348 0.11 12.09 12.06
C GLN A 348 -0.71 13.24 11.50
N ASP A 349 -1.89 12.95 10.98
CA ASP A 349 -2.77 13.94 10.37
C ASP A 349 -4.23 13.50 10.44
N LEU A 350 -5.14 14.37 10.00
CA LEU A 350 -6.55 14.07 9.90
C LEU A 350 -7.20 14.82 8.75
N PHE A 351 -8.35 14.32 8.29
CA PHE A 351 -9.20 14.99 7.30
C PHE A 351 -10.67 14.62 7.50
N PRO A 352 -11.62 15.51 7.15
CA PRO A 352 -13.04 15.19 7.25
C PRO A 352 -13.48 14.26 6.11
N LEU A 353 -14.44 13.38 6.38
CA LEU A 353 -15.00 12.48 5.37
C LEU A 353 -16.50 12.27 5.58
N LEU A 354 -17.26 12.24 4.48
CA LEU A 354 -18.69 11.91 4.49
C LEU A 354 -18.95 10.48 4.97
N GLY A 355 -20.14 10.23 5.53
CA GLY A 355 -20.62 8.88 5.83
C GLY A 355 -20.64 7.99 4.58
N GLY A 356 -20.20 6.74 4.71
CA GLY A 356 -20.09 5.79 3.60
C GLY A 356 -18.93 4.80 3.77
N ASP A 357 -18.84 3.87 2.82
CA ASP A 357 -17.78 2.87 2.74
C ASP A 357 -16.80 3.24 1.62
N TYR A 358 -15.51 3.29 1.97
CA TYR A 358 -14.46 3.79 1.08
C TYR A 358 -13.17 2.97 1.19
N SER A 359 -12.27 3.16 0.24
CA SER A 359 -10.87 2.76 0.31
C SER A 359 -10.01 4.01 0.40
N LEU A 360 -9.17 4.08 1.44
CA LEU A 360 -8.13 5.09 1.62
C LEU A 360 -6.80 4.55 1.13
N SER A 361 -6.08 5.35 0.36
CA SER A 361 -4.66 5.19 0.04
C SER A 361 -3.92 6.46 0.46
N VAL A 362 -2.90 6.32 1.29
CA VAL A 362 -1.96 7.39 1.65
C VAL A 362 -0.57 7.00 1.16
N LEU A 363 0.08 7.89 0.43
CA LEU A 363 1.44 7.73 -0.09
C LEU A 363 2.32 8.84 0.48
N ILE A 364 3.40 8.49 1.15
CA ILE A 364 4.36 9.45 1.74
C ILE A 364 5.70 9.25 1.06
N LYS A 365 6.18 10.27 0.34
CA LYS A 365 7.51 10.29 -0.30
C LYS A 365 8.47 11.16 0.51
N ASN A 366 9.71 10.72 0.70
CA ASN A 366 10.78 11.47 1.33
C ASN A 366 11.72 12.04 0.25
N GLU A 367 11.81 13.36 0.14
CA GLU A 367 12.63 14.02 -0.89
C GLU A 367 14.14 13.88 -0.67
N ALA A 368 14.59 13.69 0.57
CA ALA A 368 16.00 13.53 0.89
C ALA A 368 16.54 12.16 0.46
N SER A 369 15.85 11.08 0.83
CA SER A 369 16.31 9.71 0.54
C SER A 369 15.73 9.09 -0.72
N LYS A 370 14.79 9.77 -1.36
CA LYS A 370 13.99 9.21 -2.46
C LYS A 370 13.26 7.92 -2.07
N GLU A 371 12.98 7.73 -0.78
CA GLU A 371 12.20 6.61 -0.26
C GLU A 371 10.70 6.96 -0.23
N PHE A 372 9.83 5.94 -0.25
CA PHE A 372 8.40 6.14 -0.03
C PHE A 372 7.78 5.02 0.79
N THR A 373 6.71 5.35 1.52
CA THR A 373 5.80 4.38 2.14
C THR A 373 4.37 4.62 1.68
N SER A 374 3.52 3.61 1.80
CA SER A 374 2.10 3.67 1.46
C SER A 374 1.26 2.90 2.48
N VAL A 375 0.06 3.42 2.74
CA VAL A 375 -0.95 2.81 3.61
C VAL A 375 -2.26 2.70 2.85
N GLU A 376 -2.87 1.52 2.88
CA GLU A 376 -4.17 1.27 2.30
C GLU A 376 -5.11 0.65 3.33
N GLN A 377 -6.31 1.20 3.45
CA GLN A 377 -7.26 0.77 4.45
C GLN A 377 -8.69 0.93 3.94
N ALA A 378 -9.52 -0.10 4.18
CA ALA A 378 -10.96 0.03 4.05
C ALA A 378 -11.50 0.91 5.18
N LEU A 379 -12.24 1.96 4.82
CA LEU A 379 -12.87 2.89 5.75
C LEU A 379 -14.36 2.68 5.75
N ARG A 380 -14.93 2.61 6.96
CA ARG A 380 -16.37 2.69 7.17
C ARG A 380 -16.67 3.91 8.02
N ILE A 381 -17.25 4.93 7.40
CA ILE A 381 -17.66 6.15 8.07
C ILE A 381 -19.15 6.02 8.40
N PRO A 382 -19.53 6.07 9.69
CA PRO A 382 -20.93 5.95 10.06
C PRO A 382 -21.80 7.01 9.36
N GLN A 383 -22.96 6.58 8.90
CA GLN A 383 -23.98 7.50 8.40
C GLN A 383 -24.77 8.10 9.57
N GLY A 384 -25.27 9.31 9.39
CA GLY A 384 -26.12 9.96 10.40
C GLY A 384 -27.36 9.12 10.70
N GLY A 385 -27.71 8.99 11.97
CA GLY A 385 -28.85 8.22 12.45
C GLY A 385 -29.04 8.37 13.95
N THR A 386 -30.14 7.83 14.47
CA THR A 386 -30.49 7.85 15.91
C THR A 386 -30.04 6.59 16.64
N ALA A 387 -29.54 5.57 15.93
CA ALA A 387 -29.03 4.35 16.53
C ALA A 387 -27.76 4.63 17.35
N VAL A 388 -27.58 3.87 18.43
CA VAL A 388 -26.34 3.90 19.21
C VAL A 388 -25.19 3.41 18.32
N GLN A 389 -24.14 4.21 18.24
CA GLN A 389 -22.95 3.93 17.45
C GLN A 389 -21.71 3.98 18.34
N MET A 390 -20.78 3.08 18.07
CA MET A 390 -19.51 2.98 18.78
C MET A 390 -18.36 3.11 17.79
N THR A 391 -17.37 3.93 18.11
CA THR A 391 -16.12 3.96 17.33
C THR A 391 -15.21 2.82 17.75
N GLN A 392 -14.30 2.40 16.87
CA GLN A 392 -13.23 1.48 17.25
C GLN A 392 -12.40 2.08 18.40
N PRO A 393 -11.97 1.27 19.40
CA PRO A 393 -11.08 1.74 20.45
C PRO A 393 -9.77 2.28 19.88
N LEU A 394 -9.31 3.40 20.41
CA LEU A 394 -7.95 3.90 20.25
C LEU A 394 -7.18 3.57 21.52
N LEU A 395 -6.07 2.86 21.33
CA LEU A 395 -5.17 2.46 22.41
C LEU A 395 -4.01 3.43 22.49
N GLY A 396 -3.81 4.02 23.66
CA GLY A 396 -2.74 4.98 23.91
C GLY A 396 -1.85 4.57 25.08
N TYR A 397 -0.57 4.95 25.02
CA TYR A 397 0.40 4.75 26.10
C TYR A 397 0.46 5.96 27.04
N ARG A 398 -0.16 7.09 26.66
CA ARG A 398 -0.26 8.30 27.47
C ARG A 398 -1.48 9.11 27.05
N VAL A 399 -2.09 9.79 28.01
CA VAL A 399 -3.18 10.75 27.78
C VAL A 399 -2.81 12.11 28.37
N ALA A 400 -3.15 13.18 27.66
CA ALA A 400 -3.16 14.53 28.21
C ALA A 400 -4.58 15.11 28.13
N ARG A 401 -5.12 15.57 29.26
CA ARG A 401 -6.38 16.30 29.32
C ARG A 401 -6.12 17.78 28.99
N LEU A 402 -6.84 18.30 28.00
CA LEU A 402 -6.65 19.64 27.45
C LEU A 402 -7.71 20.62 27.98
N GLU A 403 -7.23 21.78 28.42
CA GLU A 403 -8.09 22.91 28.75
C GLU A 403 -8.78 23.47 27.49
N PRO A 404 -9.98 24.07 27.59
CA PRO A 404 -10.74 24.55 26.43
C PRO A 404 -9.93 25.37 25.41
N GLY A 405 -9.07 26.28 25.86
CA GLY A 405 -8.21 27.11 24.98
C GLY A 405 -7.08 26.35 24.27
N GLN A 406 -6.81 25.11 24.67
CA GLN A 406 -5.77 24.24 24.09
C GLN A 406 -6.34 23.18 23.14
N ARG A 407 -7.68 23.05 23.04
CA ARG A 407 -8.40 22.02 22.27
C ARG A 407 -8.38 22.27 20.75
N ARG A 408 -7.19 22.49 20.20
CA ARG A 408 -7.00 22.70 18.76
C ARG A 408 -7.26 21.40 17.98
N MET A 409 -7.68 21.51 16.73
CA MET A 409 -7.87 20.35 15.85
C MET A 409 -6.52 19.71 15.50
N LYS A 410 -6.29 18.50 16.00
CA LYS A 410 -5.05 17.74 15.83
C LYS A 410 -5.36 16.24 15.79
N ALA A 411 -4.46 15.45 15.21
CA ALA A 411 -4.61 14.01 15.13
C ALA A 411 -4.75 13.38 16.53
N PHE A 412 -5.59 12.34 16.63
CA PHE A 412 -5.86 11.57 17.85
C PHE A 412 -6.31 12.37 19.09
N ARG A 413 -6.94 13.53 18.87
CA ARG A 413 -7.70 14.24 19.92
C ARG A 413 -9.15 13.77 19.93
N ILE A 414 -9.63 13.30 21.08
CA ILE A 414 -11.01 12.85 21.29
C ILE A 414 -11.60 13.69 22.43
N GLY A 415 -12.50 14.62 22.10
CA GLY A 415 -13.03 15.58 23.06
C GLY A 415 -11.92 16.40 23.76
N PRO A 416 -11.82 16.36 25.10
CA PRO A 416 -10.76 17.03 25.83
C PRO A 416 -9.44 16.23 25.89
N PHE A 417 -9.39 15.01 25.37
CA PHE A 417 -8.23 14.12 25.53
C PHE A 417 -7.35 14.13 24.29
N GLN A 418 -6.06 14.48 24.45
CA GLN A 418 -5.02 14.13 23.48
C GLN A 418 -4.50 12.75 23.84
N ILE A 419 -4.73 11.77 22.96
CA ILE A 419 -4.22 10.41 23.12
C ILE A 419 -2.88 10.31 22.38
N TYR A 420 -1.85 9.83 23.08
CA TYR A 420 -0.57 9.47 22.47
C TYR A 420 -0.58 7.96 22.23
N CYS A 421 -0.46 7.58 20.97
CA CYS A 421 -0.58 6.21 20.48
C CYS A 421 0.59 5.90 19.55
N GLN A 422 0.85 4.61 19.34
CA GLN A 422 1.87 4.12 18.43
C GLN A 422 1.25 3.09 17.48
N PRO A 423 1.52 3.17 16.16
CA PRO A 423 0.86 2.30 15.19
C PRO A 423 1.02 0.80 15.40
N ASN A 424 2.18 0.35 15.87
CA ASN A 424 2.42 -1.07 16.18
C ASN A 424 1.64 -1.59 17.41
N ARG A 425 1.04 -0.72 18.22
CA ARG A 425 0.24 -1.07 19.41
C ARG A 425 0.98 -2.00 20.37
N VAL A 426 2.29 -1.80 20.54
CA VAL A 426 3.10 -2.54 21.52
C VAL A 426 3.25 -1.75 22.82
N PHE A 427 3.00 -2.42 23.94
CA PHE A 427 3.02 -1.86 25.29
C PHE A 427 3.93 -2.65 26.22
N THR A 428 4.34 -2.03 27.33
CA THR A 428 5.06 -2.71 28.42
C THR A 428 4.20 -2.77 29.69
N ARG A 429 4.59 -3.66 30.61
CA ARG A 429 3.90 -3.81 31.90
C ARG A 429 3.99 -2.59 32.81
N LEU A 430 4.93 -1.67 32.54
CA LEU A 430 5.12 -0.46 33.33
C LEU A 430 4.13 0.65 32.94
N GLU A 431 3.37 0.46 31.87
CA GLU A 431 2.50 1.49 31.31
C GLU A 431 1.05 1.36 31.78
N THR A 432 0.34 2.48 31.63
CA THR A 432 -1.12 2.54 31.78
C THR A 432 -1.72 2.63 30.39
N LEU A 433 -2.49 1.62 30.01
CA LEU A 433 -3.21 1.57 28.74
C LEU A 433 -4.41 2.50 28.79
N ALA A 434 -4.46 3.47 27.88
CA ALA A 434 -5.64 4.27 27.64
C ALA A 434 -6.52 3.60 26.58
N VAL A 435 -7.76 3.28 26.91
CA VAL A 435 -8.79 2.76 26.00
C VAL A 435 -9.79 3.88 25.74
N ALA A 436 -9.66 4.55 24.60
CA ALA A 436 -10.49 5.69 24.24
C ALA A 436 -11.43 5.38 23.06
N PHE A 437 -12.72 5.71 23.18
CA PHE A 437 -13.72 5.51 22.13
C PHE A 437 -14.89 6.48 22.28
N GLN A 438 -15.80 6.53 21.30
CA GLN A 438 -17.01 7.34 21.36
C GLN A 438 -18.27 6.49 21.33
N LEU A 439 -19.22 6.82 22.21
CA LEU A 439 -20.58 6.30 22.27
C LEU A 439 -21.56 7.36 21.78
N ASN A 440 -21.84 7.36 20.48
CA ASN A 440 -22.75 8.31 19.85
C ASN A 440 -24.19 7.79 19.86
N GLY A 441 -25.17 8.68 19.92
CA GLY A 441 -26.59 8.31 19.83
C GLY A 441 -27.18 7.64 21.08
N LEU A 442 -26.46 7.63 22.20
CA LEU A 442 -26.95 7.13 23.48
C LEU A 442 -27.87 8.17 24.14
N SER A 443 -29.18 7.91 24.18
CA SER A 443 -30.15 8.79 24.87
C SER A 443 -30.04 8.66 26.39
N ASP A 444 -30.48 9.70 27.13
CA ASP A 444 -30.44 9.70 28.61
C ASP A 444 -31.23 8.53 29.22
N GLU A 445 -32.39 8.20 28.64
CA GLU A 445 -33.22 7.06 29.05
C GLU A 445 -32.49 5.72 28.85
N LEU A 446 -31.82 5.55 27.71
CA LEU A 446 -31.06 4.33 27.42
C LEU A 446 -29.81 4.25 28.29
N ALA A 447 -29.12 5.37 28.51
CA ALA A 447 -27.93 5.46 29.34
C ALA A 447 -28.19 5.01 30.79
N ALA A 448 -29.37 5.30 31.35
CA ALA A 448 -29.72 4.93 32.72
C ALA A 448 -29.81 3.39 32.95
N GLY A 449 -30.15 2.63 31.90
CA GLY A 449 -30.29 1.17 31.94
C GLY A 449 -29.11 0.39 31.35
N CYS A 450 -28.12 1.08 30.78
CA CYS A 450 -26.99 0.45 30.11
C CYS A 450 -25.76 0.25 31.00
N GLU A 451 -24.98 -0.77 30.66
CA GLU A 451 -23.63 -1.03 31.19
C GLU A 451 -22.61 -0.94 30.05
N VAL A 452 -21.53 -0.20 30.28
CA VAL A 452 -20.34 -0.19 29.42
C VAL A 452 -19.39 -1.26 29.95
N ARG A 453 -18.99 -2.19 29.09
CA ARG A 453 -18.14 -3.32 29.43
C ARG A 453 -16.86 -3.28 28.60
N ILE A 454 -15.71 -3.43 29.26
CA ILE A 454 -14.38 -3.47 28.64
C ILE A 454 -13.74 -4.81 29.02
N GLU A 455 -13.68 -5.71 28.06
CA GLU A 455 -13.17 -7.07 28.19
C GLU A 455 -11.77 -7.16 27.58
N PHE A 456 -10.82 -7.69 28.34
CA PHE A 456 -9.50 -8.06 27.85
C PHE A 456 -9.45 -9.57 27.67
N LEU A 457 -9.12 -10.01 26.45
CA LEU A 457 -8.89 -11.39 26.10
C LEU A 457 -7.39 -11.59 25.88
N LYS A 458 -6.79 -12.54 26.60
CA LYS A 458 -5.39 -12.95 26.42
C LYS A 458 -5.36 -14.18 25.52
N ASP A 459 -4.69 -14.10 24.37
CA ASP A 459 -4.63 -15.20 23.39
C ASP A 459 -6.03 -15.77 23.07
N GLY A 460 -7.03 -14.89 22.99
CA GLY A 460 -8.44 -15.22 22.74
C GLY A 460 -9.25 -15.71 23.96
N GLN A 461 -8.64 -15.86 25.14
CA GLN A 461 -9.32 -16.28 26.37
C GLN A 461 -9.64 -15.10 27.29
N PRO A 462 -10.83 -15.03 27.91
CA PRO A 462 -11.15 -13.96 28.86
C PRO A 462 -10.12 -13.85 29.99
N PHE A 463 -9.58 -12.65 30.20
CA PHE A 463 -8.54 -12.37 31.19
C PHE A 463 -8.98 -11.36 32.24
N ARG A 464 -9.54 -10.22 31.80
CA ARG A 464 -10.01 -9.16 32.70
C ARG A 464 -11.29 -8.53 32.17
N ASP A 465 -12.16 -8.10 33.07
CA ASP A 465 -13.45 -7.51 32.77
C ASP A 465 -13.63 -6.25 33.62
N ILE A 466 -13.99 -5.13 32.98
CA ILE A 466 -14.32 -3.87 33.65
C ILE A 466 -15.73 -3.47 33.24
N ARG A 467 -16.56 -3.12 34.22
CA ARG A 467 -17.93 -2.68 34.03
C ARG A 467 -18.13 -1.31 34.64
N ARG A 468 -18.74 -0.41 33.87
CA ARG A 468 -19.06 0.97 34.26
C ARG A 468 -20.46 1.33 33.81
N LYS A 469 -21.09 2.27 34.50
CA LYS A 469 -22.29 2.91 33.99
C LYS A 469 -21.87 4.06 33.07
N PRO A 470 -22.67 4.42 32.04
CA PRO A 470 -22.41 5.61 31.23
C PRO A 470 -22.23 6.89 32.08
N SER A 471 -22.92 7.00 33.22
CA SER A 471 -22.79 8.12 34.17
C SER A 471 -21.40 8.25 34.81
N ASP A 472 -20.58 7.20 34.78
CA ASP A 472 -19.22 7.23 35.32
C ASP A 472 -18.26 7.96 34.36
N TYR A 473 -18.69 8.24 33.13
CA TYR A 473 -17.93 8.96 32.11
C TYR A 473 -18.50 10.37 31.88
N PRO A 474 -17.92 11.42 32.50
CA PRO A 474 -18.48 12.78 32.44
C PRO A 474 -18.34 13.46 31.06
N GLU A 475 -17.50 12.91 30.17
CA GLU A 475 -17.17 13.51 28.87
C GLU A 475 -17.91 12.85 27.69
N LEU A 476 -19.00 12.13 27.97
CA LEU A 476 -19.84 11.52 26.92
C LEU A 476 -20.15 12.54 25.80
N PRO A 477 -20.09 12.12 24.51
CA PRO A 477 -19.94 10.75 24.03
C PRO A 477 -18.51 10.20 24.11
N ASN A 478 -17.52 10.96 24.57
CA ASN A 478 -16.12 10.54 24.62
C ASN A 478 -15.85 9.74 25.90
N VAL A 479 -15.51 8.46 25.73
CA VAL A 479 -15.17 7.54 26.81
C VAL A 479 -13.66 7.33 26.85
N LEU A 480 -13.09 7.35 28.05
CA LEU A 480 -11.71 7.03 28.33
C LEU A 480 -11.65 6.15 29.58
N GLU A 481 -11.09 4.95 29.45
CA GLU A 481 -10.71 4.11 30.59
C GLU A 481 -9.19 3.97 30.60
N GLU A 482 -8.57 4.17 31.77
CA GLU A 482 -7.14 3.99 31.99
C GLU A 482 -6.89 2.72 32.82
N VAL A 483 -6.13 1.77 32.27
CA VAL A 483 -5.91 0.45 32.86
C VAL A 483 -4.41 0.21 33.05
N SER A 484 -3.98 0.02 34.31
CA SER A 484 -2.59 -0.36 34.59
C SER A 484 -2.29 -1.76 34.04
N LEU A 485 -1.18 -1.88 33.30
CA LEU A 485 -0.71 -3.14 32.71
C LEU A 485 0.23 -3.94 33.63
N ALA A 486 0.44 -3.49 34.87
CA ALA A 486 1.37 -4.13 35.80
C ALA A 486 1.06 -5.62 36.01
N ASP A 487 -0.21 -5.98 36.12
CA ASP A 487 -0.67 -7.35 36.36
C ASP A 487 -0.91 -8.16 35.08
N PHE A 488 -0.70 -7.58 33.90
CA PHE A 488 -0.87 -8.26 32.63
C PHE A 488 0.42 -9.02 32.28
N PRO A 489 0.41 -10.35 32.08
CA PRO A 489 1.57 -11.07 31.56
C PRO A 489 1.82 -10.74 30.08
N PRO A 490 3.08 -10.75 29.59
CA PRO A 490 3.37 -10.58 28.17
C PRO A 490 2.63 -11.61 27.32
N ALA A 491 1.88 -11.14 26.33
CA ALA A 491 1.05 -11.92 25.42
C ALA A 491 0.38 -11.01 24.38
N HIS A 492 -0.32 -11.61 23.44
CA HIS A 492 -1.24 -10.91 22.56
C HIS A 492 -2.59 -10.72 23.26
N TYR A 493 -3.14 -9.52 23.18
CA TYR A 493 -4.41 -9.15 23.79
C TYR A 493 -5.39 -8.56 22.80
N THR A 494 -6.67 -8.91 22.97
CA THR A 494 -7.79 -8.19 22.37
C THR A 494 -8.53 -7.43 23.48
N VAL A 495 -8.75 -6.13 23.30
CA VAL A 495 -9.68 -5.35 24.13
C VAL A 495 -10.99 -5.16 23.37
N ARG A 496 -12.05 -5.76 23.89
CA ARG A 496 -13.42 -5.61 23.38
C ARG A 496 -14.18 -4.64 24.27
N VAL A 497 -14.71 -3.58 23.69
CA VAL A 497 -15.62 -2.65 24.35
C VAL A 497 -17.05 -2.93 23.86
N SER A 498 -18.01 -2.95 24.77
CA SER A 498 -19.41 -3.16 24.43
C SER A 498 -20.33 -2.33 25.33
N VAL A 499 -21.52 -2.03 24.82
CA VAL A 499 -22.63 -1.49 25.61
C VAL A 499 -23.73 -2.53 25.62
N ALA A 500 -24.21 -2.89 26.79
CA ALA A 500 -25.34 -3.80 26.97
C ALA A 500 -26.49 -3.10 27.70
N ASN A 501 -27.73 -3.40 27.30
CA ASN A 501 -28.94 -2.96 27.99
C ASN A 501 -29.72 -4.19 28.45
N ALA A 502 -30.02 -4.28 29.75
CA ALA A 502 -30.71 -5.43 30.34
C ALA A 502 -30.09 -6.80 29.96
N GLY A 503 -28.76 -6.85 29.80
CA GLY A 503 -28.00 -8.05 29.43
C GLY A 503 -27.90 -8.35 27.92
N ALA A 504 -28.59 -7.61 27.06
CA ALA A 504 -28.45 -7.71 25.60
C ALA A 504 -27.42 -6.71 25.08
N GLU A 505 -26.45 -7.17 24.28
CA GLU A 505 -25.47 -6.31 23.63
C GLU A 505 -26.15 -5.40 22.60
N VAL A 506 -25.94 -4.10 22.72
CA VAL A 506 -26.45 -3.06 21.80
C VAL A 506 -25.44 -2.77 20.70
N VAL A 507 -24.17 -2.60 21.09
CA VAL A 507 -23.07 -2.31 20.17
C VAL A 507 -21.76 -2.78 20.80
N SER A 508 -20.82 -3.23 19.97
CA SER A 508 -19.46 -3.57 20.39
C SER A 508 -18.43 -3.23 19.32
N ALA A 509 -17.19 -3.07 19.77
CA ALA A 509 -16.00 -2.88 18.96
C ALA A 509 -14.80 -3.51 19.67
N ALA A 510 -13.74 -3.82 18.93
CA ALA A 510 -12.57 -4.47 19.50
C ALA A 510 -11.29 -3.95 18.85
N GLU A 511 -10.20 -3.99 19.61
CA GLU A 511 -8.88 -3.65 19.13
C GLU A 511 -7.85 -4.62 19.73
N GLU A 512 -6.75 -4.84 19.02
CA GLU A 512 -5.68 -5.74 19.43
C GLU A 512 -4.42 -4.97 19.82
N PHE A 513 -3.66 -5.52 20.76
CA PHE A 513 -2.37 -4.99 21.18
C PHE A 513 -1.47 -6.09 21.72
N ASP A 514 -0.17 -5.85 21.68
CA ASP A 514 0.82 -6.77 22.24
C ASP A 514 1.47 -6.20 23.48
N LEU A 515 1.66 -7.06 24.48
CA LEU A 515 2.44 -6.75 25.66
C LEU A 515 3.78 -7.48 25.57
N THR A 516 4.87 -6.72 25.45
CA THR A 516 6.22 -7.28 25.26
C THR A 516 6.88 -7.71 26.57
N PHE A 517 7.89 -8.56 26.46
CA PHE A 517 8.80 -8.90 27.57
C PHE A 517 9.83 -7.81 27.87
N ALA A 518 10.00 -6.83 26.96
CA ALA A 518 10.94 -5.74 27.15
C ALA A 518 10.50 -4.80 28.29
N GLU A 519 11.49 -4.28 29.04
CA GLU A 519 11.24 -3.31 30.11
C GLU A 519 10.76 -1.95 29.59
N SER A 520 11.20 -1.57 28.39
CA SER A 520 10.80 -0.35 27.71
C SER A 520 10.69 -0.57 26.20
N VAL A 521 9.85 0.25 25.57
CA VAL A 521 9.69 0.33 24.11
C VAL A 521 9.93 1.79 23.73
N PRO A 522 10.72 2.08 22.68
CA PRO A 522 10.96 3.45 22.25
C PRO A 522 9.64 4.06 21.74
N ARG A 523 9.27 5.22 22.32
CA ARG A 523 8.04 5.94 21.96
C ARG A 523 8.31 6.95 20.86
N PRO A 524 7.40 7.07 19.87
CA PRO A 524 7.67 7.89 18.70
C PRO A 524 7.67 9.38 19.05
N TRP A 525 8.50 10.13 18.35
CA TRP A 525 8.27 11.55 18.14
C TRP A 525 7.45 11.72 16.86
N PHE A 526 6.66 12.77 16.76
CA PHE A 526 5.68 12.88 15.68
C PHE A 526 5.58 14.28 15.10
N SER A 527 5.30 14.33 13.79
CA SER A 527 4.88 15.54 13.11
C SER A 527 3.38 15.52 12.95
N SER A 528 2.71 16.56 13.46
CA SER A 528 1.27 16.68 13.33
C SER A 528 0.83 18.13 13.22
N ARG A 529 0.02 18.40 12.21
CA ARG A 529 -0.47 19.75 11.92
C ARG A 529 -1.63 20.10 12.85
N VAL A 530 -1.66 21.36 13.24
CA VAL A 530 -2.85 21.96 13.80
C VAL A 530 -3.74 22.41 12.66
N LEU A 531 -4.96 21.89 12.60
CA LEU A 531 -5.95 22.28 11.61
C LEU A 531 -6.85 23.42 12.12
N PRO A 532 -7.55 24.13 11.21
CA PRO A 532 -8.56 25.11 11.60
C PRO A 532 -9.65 24.50 12.49
N ASP A 533 -10.33 25.33 13.27
CA ASP A 533 -11.44 24.89 14.12
C ASP A 533 -12.60 24.34 13.29
N PRO A 534 -13.40 23.37 13.80
CA PRO A 534 -14.46 22.69 13.03
C PRO A 534 -15.50 23.62 12.38
N GLY A 535 -15.63 24.85 12.86
CA GLY A 535 -16.50 25.88 12.29
C GLY A 535 -15.93 26.63 11.08
N ASP A 536 -14.65 26.43 10.73
CA ASP A 536 -14.01 27.08 9.58
C ASP A 536 -14.68 26.61 8.28
N PRO A 537 -14.99 27.53 7.35
CA PRO A 537 -15.61 27.19 6.07
C PRO A 537 -14.80 26.22 5.20
N VAL A 538 -13.50 26.03 5.45
CA VAL A 538 -12.67 25.03 4.73
C VAL A 538 -13.28 23.63 4.81
N TYR A 539 -13.90 23.27 5.94
CA TYR A 539 -14.53 21.96 6.07
C TYR A 539 -15.80 21.88 5.23
N ALA A 540 -16.62 22.91 5.21
CA ALA A 540 -17.79 22.95 4.33
C ALA A 540 -17.39 22.88 2.85
N GLU A 541 -16.27 23.50 2.47
CA GLU A 541 -15.70 23.40 1.13
C GLU A 541 -15.24 21.96 0.79
N ILE A 542 -14.52 21.30 1.70
CA ILE A 542 -14.11 19.90 1.53
C ILE A 542 -15.32 18.98 1.41
N MET A 543 -16.31 19.12 2.29
CA MET A 543 -17.53 18.29 2.27
C MET A 543 -18.35 18.51 1.00
N GLY A 544 -18.50 19.76 0.55
CA GLY A 544 -19.17 20.09 -0.71
C GLY A 544 -18.47 19.49 -1.93
N SER A 545 -17.14 19.52 -1.95
CA SER A 545 -16.35 18.90 -3.02
C SER A 545 -16.50 17.37 -3.04
N GLN A 546 -16.52 16.73 -1.87
CA GLN A 546 -16.79 15.28 -1.76
C GLN A 546 -18.19 14.92 -2.27
N LEU A 547 -19.22 15.71 -1.90
CA LEU A 547 -20.60 15.52 -2.38
C LEU A 547 -20.69 15.70 -3.91
N PHE A 548 -20.01 16.69 -4.47
CA PHE A 548 -19.93 16.90 -5.91
C PHE A 548 -19.33 15.69 -6.62
N ASN A 549 -18.21 15.16 -6.13
CA ASN A 549 -17.56 13.99 -6.70
C ASN A 549 -18.43 12.72 -6.62
N LEU A 550 -19.29 12.63 -5.60
CA LEU A 550 -20.30 11.57 -5.46
C LEU A 550 -21.55 11.77 -6.34
N GLY A 551 -21.66 12.90 -7.05
CA GLY A 551 -22.83 13.26 -7.88
C GLY A 551 -24.01 13.82 -7.09
N ARG A 552 -23.84 14.13 -5.80
CA ARG A 552 -24.88 14.67 -4.91
C ARG A 552 -24.90 16.20 -4.97
N PHE A 553 -25.23 16.74 -6.14
CA PHE A 553 -25.05 18.16 -6.47
C PHE A 553 -25.91 19.11 -5.61
N ASP A 554 -27.15 18.74 -5.31
CA ASP A 554 -28.03 19.57 -4.47
C ASP A 554 -27.49 19.75 -3.06
N GLU A 555 -26.95 18.68 -2.47
CA GLU A 555 -26.33 18.75 -1.14
C GLU A 555 -24.99 19.48 -1.21
N ALA A 556 -24.20 19.24 -2.26
CA ALA A 556 -22.94 19.96 -2.49
C ALA A 556 -23.16 21.47 -2.52
N ARG A 557 -24.23 21.93 -3.18
CA ARG A 557 -24.63 23.34 -3.25
C ARG A 557 -24.78 23.94 -1.85
N VAL A 558 -25.53 23.28 -0.97
CA VAL A 558 -25.78 23.79 0.39
C VAL A 558 -24.48 23.97 1.17
N PHE A 559 -23.57 23.00 1.09
CA PHE A 559 -22.27 23.10 1.77
C PHE A 559 -21.38 24.20 1.19
N LEU A 560 -21.28 24.29 -0.13
CA LEU A 560 -20.42 25.27 -0.80
C LEU A 560 -20.97 26.70 -0.72
N GLU A 561 -22.29 26.89 -0.76
CA GLU A 561 -22.91 28.19 -0.50
C GLU A 561 -22.58 28.68 0.91
N ARG A 562 -22.69 27.81 1.92
CA ARG A 562 -22.33 28.15 3.29
C ARG A 562 -20.83 28.47 3.43
N ALA A 563 -19.97 27.74 2.73
CA ALA A 563 -18.53 28.00 2.72
C ALA A 563 -18.23 29.37 2.10
N PHE A 564 -18.80 29.65 0.93
CA PHE A 564 -18.61 30.89 0.19
C PHE A 564 -19.20 32.10 0.93
N GLN A 565 -20.37 31.98 1.55
CA GLN A 565 -20.96 33.05 2.37
C GLN A 565 -20.04 33.49 3.52
N LYS A 566 -19.31 32.55 4.13
CA LYS A 566 -18.35 32.85 5.21
C LYS A 566 -17.03 33.45 4.70
N LYS A 567 -16.61 33.12 3.48
CA LYS A 567 -15.41 33.67 2.82
C LYS A 567 -15.73 34.11 1.37
N PRO A 568 -16.48 35.21 1.15
CA PRO A 568 -16.90 35.61 -0.19
C PRO A 568 -15.76 36.02 -1.12
N GLY A 569 -14.58 36.32 -0.58
CA GLY A 569 -13.37 36.64 -1.34
C GLY A 569 -12.52 35.42 -1.72
N SER A 570 -12.96 34.20 -1.42
CA SER A 570 -12.24 32.98 -1.82
C SER A 570 -12.62 32.57 -3.24
N GLU A 571 -11.68 32.74 -4.18
CA GLU A 571 -11.86 32.31 -5.57
C GLU A 571 -11.98 30.79 -5.70
N ASP A 572 -11.29 30.01 -4.86
CA ASP A 572 -11.40 28.55 -4.84
C ASP A 572 -12.81 28.10 -4.41
N ALA A 573 -13.36 28.72 -3.36
CA ALA A 573 -14.73 28.43 -2.94
C ALA A 573 -15.75 28.83 -4.02
N ALA A 574 -15.51 29.96 -4.70
CA ALA A 574 -16.37 30.43 -5.79
C ALA A 574 -16.35 29.48 -6.99
N THR A 575 -15.19 28.98 -7.41
CA THR A 575 -15.03 28.04 -8.52
C THR A 575 -15.62 26.66 -8.18
N ASN A 576 -15.42 26.17 -6.96
CA ASN A 576 -16.07 24.94 -6.48
C ASN A 576 -17.60 25.07 -6.51
N LEU A 577 -18.15 26.19 -6.03
CA LEU A 577 -19.60 26.46 -6.08
C LEU A 577 -20.11 26.60 -7.53
N ALA A 578 -19.36 27.27 -8.40
CA ALA A 578 -19.69 27.40 -9.82
C ALA A 578 -19.74 26.04 -10.54
N ARG A 579 -18.84 25.10 -10.23
CA ARG A 579 -18.90 23.73 -10.76
C ARG A 579 -20.21 23.04 -10.38
N VAL A 580 -20.67 23.21 -9.13
CA VAL A 580 -21.97 22.70 -8.68
C VAL A 580 -23.13 23.36 -9.44
N TYR A 581 -23.14 24.68 -9.58
CA TYR A 581 -24.20 25.37 -10.34
C TYR A 581 -24.25 24.94 -11.81
N LEU A 582 -23.10 24.75 -12.47
CA LEU A 582 -23.06 24.21 -13.84
C LEU A 582 -23.62 22.79 -13.93
N ALA A 583 -23.33 21.93 -12.95
CA ALA A 583 -23.88 20.58 -12.88
C ALA A 583 -25.41 20.59 -12.65
N LEU A 584 -25.90 21.56 -11.87
CA LEU A 584 -27.34 21.83 -11.66
C LEU A 584 -27.98 22.65 -12.79
N THR A 585 -27.25 22.95 -13.86
CA THR A 585 -27.70 23.76 -15.02
C THR A 585 -28.10 25.21 -14.69
N ASP A 586 -27.68 25.75 -13.55
CA ASP A 586 -27.90 27.15 -13.13
C ASP A 586 -26.76 28.06 -13.62
N ALA A 587 -26.68 28.26 -14.94
CA ALA A 587 -25.68 29.13 -15.55
C ALA A 587 -25.71 30.59 -15.05
N PRO A 588 -26.89 31.22 -14.81
CA PRO A 588 -26.94 32.57 -14.22
C PRO A 588 -26.25 32.68 -12.86
N ALA A 589 -26.41 31.68 -11.98
CA ALA A 589 -25.74 31.68 -10.68
C ALA A 589 -24.21 31.59 -10.83
N VAL A 590 -23.70 30.83 -11.81
CA VAL A 590 -22.26 30.76 -12.11
C VAL A 590 -21.69 32.13 -12.46
N VAL A 591 -22.32 32.82 -13.41
CA VAL A 591 -21.89 34.15 -13.86
C VAL A 591 -21.88 35.12 -12.67
N LYS A 592 -22.94 35.10 -11.85
CA LYS A 592 -23.04 35.95 -10.65
C LYS A 592 -21.94 35.66 -9.64
N THR A 593 -21.65 34.38 -9.36
CA THR A 593 -20.67 33.97 -8.36
C THR A 593 -19.23 34.26 -8.78
N LEU A 594 -18.90 34.13 -10.08
CA LEU A 594 -17.54 34.33 -10.58
C LEU A 594 -17.23 35.77 -11.01
N ALA A 595 -18.25 36.59 -11.32
CA ALA A 595 -18.06 37.98 -11.75
C ALA A 595 -17.13 38.83 -10.86
N PRO A 596 -17.19 38.74 -9.51
CA PRO A 596 -16.30 39.52 -8.64
C PRO A 596 -14.80 39.21 -8.79
N PHE A 597 -14.46 38.04 -9.36
CA PHE A 597 -13.07 37.59 -9.50
C PHE A 597 -12.48 37.90 -10.88
N ILE A 598 -13.31 38.31 -11.84
CA ILE A 598 -12.91 38.64 -13.21
C ILE A 598 -12.84 40.17 -13.32
N THR A 599 -11.73 40.74 -12.87
CA THR A 599 -11.52 42.20 -12.86
C THR A 599 -10.40 42.61 -13.83
N PRO A 600 -10.36 43.87 -14.29
CA PRO A 600 -9.31 44.33 -15.21
C PRO A 600 -7.90 44.41 -14.60
N ASP A 601 -7.82 44.60 -13.29
CA ASP A 601 -6.59 44.83 -12.53
C ASP A 601 -5.87 43.55 -12.11
N LYS A 602 -6.57 42.42 -12.04
CA LYS A 602 -6.00 41.13 -11.63
C LYS A 602 -6.55 40.00 -12.49
N ALA A 603 -5.65 39.23 -13.10
CA ALA A 603 -6.02 38.00 -13.81
C ALA A 603 -6.64 37.00 -12.84
N ALA A 604 -7.85 36.52 -13.16
CA ALA A 604 -8.49 35.41 -12.46
C ALA A 604 -7.75 34.11 -12.75
N LYS A 605 -8.00 33.06 -11.97
CA LYS A 605 -7.49 31.71 -12.27
C LYS A 605 -8.04 31.20 -13.61
N TYR A 606 -7.27 30.33 -14.27
CA TYR A 606 -7.65 29.71 -15.54
C TYR A 606 -9.04 29.06 -15.48
N ASP A 607 -9.30 28.26 -14.44
CA ASP A 607 -10.58 27.60 -14.21
C ASP A 607 -11.75 28.59 -14.07
N THR A 608 -11.52 29.75 -13.45
CA THR A 608 -12.53 30.81 -13.29
C THR A 608 -13.01 31.30 -14.66
N TYR A 609 -12.08 31.55 -15.58
CA TYR A 609 -12.41 31.95 -16.95
C TYR A 609 -13.19 30.87 -17.70
N ILE A 610 -12.75 29.62 -17.62
CA ILE A 610 -13.39 28.48 -18.30
C ILE A 610 -14.83 28.28 -17.82
N LEU A 611 -15.05 28.25 -16.50
CA LEU A 611 -16.37 28.00 -15.92
C LEU A 611 -17.35 29.15 -16.24
N ALA A 612 -16.88 30.40 -16.16
CA ALA A 612 -17.71 31.56 -16.51
C ALA A 612 -18.01 31.63 -18.01
N ALA A 613 -17.05 31.29 -18.88
CA ALA A 613 -17.27 31.24 -20.33
C ALA A 613 -18.27 30.13 -20.71
N GLU A 614 -18.17 28.95 -20.09
CA GLU A 614 -19.13 27.85 -20.27
C GLU A 614 -20.54 28.26 -19.81
N ALA A 615 -20.65 28.97 -18.69
CA ALA A 615 -21.93 29.50 -18.24
C ALA A 615 -22.53 30.51 -19.24
N LEU A 616 -21.74 31.47 -19.72
CA LEU A 616 -22.19 32.43 -20.74
C LEU A 616 -22.58 31.74 -22.06
N ARG A 617 -21.86 30.69 -22.44
CA ARG A 617 -22.20 29.87 -23.61
C ARG A 617 -23.56 29.19 -23.45
N ARG A 618 -23.87 28.66 -22.26
CA ARG A 618 -25.17 28.06 -21.94
C ARG A 618 -26.32 29.07 -21.87
N THR A 619 -26.04 30.32 -21.49
CA THR A 619 -27.03 31.41 -21.55
C THR A 619 -27.18 32.03 -22.94
N GLY A 620 -26.40 31.57 -23.94
CA GLY A 620 -26.42 32.07 -25.31
C GLY A 620 -25.64 33.38 -25.50
N GLU A 621 -24.93 33.85 -24.48
CA GLU A 621 -24.11 35.06 -24.50
C GLU A 621 -22.73 34.80 -25.10
N PHE A 622 -22.70 34.18 -26.28
CA PHE A 622 -21.49 33.69 -26.93
C PHE A 622 -20.44 34.79 -27.17
N GLY A 623 -20.85 36.03 -27.45
CA GLY A 623 -19.92 37.16 -27.65
C GLY A 623 -19.12 37.47 -26.38
N ARG A 624 -19.79 37.56 -25.23
CA ARG A 624 -19.14 37.76 -23.93
C ARG A 624 -18.28 36.57 -23.53
N ALA A 625 -18.70 35.35 -23.89
CA ALA A 625 -17.89 34.15 -23.67
C ALA A 625 -16.57 34.21 -24.45
N VAL A 626 -16.59 34.65 -25.73
CA VAL A 626 -15.37 34.84 -26.53
C VAL A 626 -14.47 35.91 -25.91
N GLU A 627 -15.00 37.08 -25.53
CA GLU A 627 -14.21 38.13 -24.87
C GLU A 627 -13.51 37.63 -23.60
N LEU A 628 -14.20 36.77 -22.84
CA LEU A 628 -13.67 36.18 -21.62
C LEU A 628 -12.57 35.14 -21.91
N LEU A 629 -12.76 34.31 -22.93
CA LEU A 629 -11.78 33.33 -23.37
C LEU A 629 -10.55 34.00 -23.99
N ASP A 630 -10.72 35.12 -24.71
CA ASP A 630 -9.62 35.91 -25.26
C ASP A 630 -8.76 36.51 -24.13
N LYS A 631 -9.38 36.96 -23.04
CA LYS A 631 -8.63 37.35 -21.82
C LYS A 631 -7.87 36.18 -21.23
N ALA A 632 -8.47 34.99 -21.16
CA ALA A 632 -7.78 33.80 -20.68
C ALA A 632 -6.58 33.43 -21.58
N VAL A 633 -6.72 33.54 -22.90
CA VAL A 633 -5.62 33.37 -23.87
C VAL A 633 -4.51 34.39 -23.63
N ALA A 634 -4.85 35.66 -23.39
CA ALA A 634 -3.87 36.70 -23.13
C ALA A 634 -3.03 36.46 -21.86
N HIS A 635 -3.61 35.82 -20.84
CA HIS A 635 -2.92 35.53 -19.57
C HIS A 635 -2.21 34.17 -19.53
N TYR A 636 -2.82 33.13 -20.09
CA TYR A 636 -2.37 31.73 -19.96
C TYR A 636 -1.82 31.14 -21.26
N GLY A 637 -1.85 31.89 -22.34
CA GLY A 637 -1.47 31.43 -23.66
C GLY A 637 -2.55 30.58 -24.33
N VAL A 638 -2.34 30.31 -25.62
CA VAL A 638 -3.25 29.51 -26.44
C VAL A 638 -3.08 28.02 -26.09
N ASN A 639 -4.18 27.32 -25.83
CA ASN A 639 -4.21 25.87 -25.67
C ASN A 639 -5.46 25.26 -26.32
N ALA A 640 -5.46 23.93 -26.49
CA ALA A 640 -6.54 23.21 -27.16
C ALA A 640 -7.91 23.43 -26.48
N VAL A 641 -7.96 23.44 -25.14
CA VAL A 641 -9.21 23.63 -24.39
C VAL A 641 -9.83 25.01 -24.66
N LEU A 642 -9.02 26.08 -24.60
CA LEU A 642 -9.49 27.44 -24.91
C LEU A 642 -9.95 27.55 -26.36
N LEU A 643 -9.19 27.00 -27.30
CA LEU A 643 -9.55 27.02 -28.73
C LEU A 643 -10.85 26.26 -29.01
N ASN A 644 -11.06 25.12 -28.33
CA ASN A 644 -12.31 24.38 -28.42
C ASN A 644 -13.49 25.23 -27.93
N SER A 645 -13.37 25.84 -26.74
CA SER A 645 -14.41 26.70 -26.18
C SER A 645 -14.69 27.92 -27.06
N ILE A 646 -13.66 28.55 -27.63
CA ILE A 646 -13.80 29.67 -28.58
C ILE A 646 -14.51 29.20 -29.86
N GLY A 647 -14.11 28.06 -30.42
CA GLY A 647 -14.73 27.48 -31.61
C GLY A 647 -16.20 27.14 -31.41
N GLU A 648 -16.58 26.63 -30.24
CA GLU A 648 -17.99 26.42 -29.87
C GLU A 648 -18.77 27.73 -29.77
N CYS A 649 -18.18 28.77 -29.16
CA CYS A 649 -18.83 30.07 -29.08
C CYS A 649 -18.99 30.72 -30.45
N TYR A 650 -17.99 30.64 -31.34
CA TYR A 650 -18.12 31.13 -32.72
C TYR A 650 -19.14 30.33 -33.52
N THR A 651 -19.26 29.03 -33.28
CA THR A 651 -20.34 28.21 -33.86
C THR A 651 -21.71 28.72 -33.42
N GLY A 652 -21.88 29.03 -32.13
CA GLY A 652 -23.09 29.64 -31.57
C GLY A 652 -23.42 31.03 -32.16
N LEU A 653 -22.40 31.82 -32.48
CA LEU A 653 -22.52 33.12 -33.16
C LEU A 653 -22.78 33.02 -34.67
N GLY A 654 -22.74 31.82 -35.26
CA GLY A 654 -22.84 31.62 -36.71
C GLY A 654 -21.57 32.01 -37.49
N LYS A 655 -20.47 32.35 -36.80
CA LYS A 655 -19.17 32.70 -37.37
C LYS A 655 -18.40 31.43 -37.80
N THR A 656 -18.89 30.82 -38.88
CA THR A 656 -18.47 29.48 -39.33
C THR A 656 -16.97 29.41 -39.70
N LYS A 657 -16.41 30.47 -40.30
CA LYS A 657 -14.99 30.49 -40.70
C LYS A 657 -14.08 30.57 -39.47
N GLU A 658 -14.40 31.43 -38.53
CA GLU A 658 -13.66 31.64 -37.29
C GLU A 658 -13.74 30.42 -36.38
N ALA A 659 -14.92 29.78 -36.29
CA ALA A 659 -15.10 28.51 -35.59
C ALA A 659 -14.22 27.41 -36.18
N LEU A 660 -14.17 27.29 -37.50
CA LEU A 660 -13.34 26.30 -38.18
C LEU A 660 -11.85 26.53 -37.90
N MET A 661 -11.37 27.77 -38.03
CA MET A 661 -9.98 28.13 -37.73
C MET A 661 -9.59 27.77 -36.29
N ALA A 662 -10.48 28.03 -35.31
CA ALA A 662 -10.23 27.70 -33.92
C ALA A 662 -10.10 26.18 -33.70
N PHE A 663 -10.99 25.37 -34.29
CA PHE A 663 -10.92 23.91 -34.19
C PHE A 663 -9.72 23.32 -34.92
N GLU A 664 -9.35 23.83 -36.09
CA GLU A 664 -8.15 23.38 -36.82
C GLU A 664 -6.88 23.66 -36.01
N LYS A 665 -6.74 24.86 -35.46
CA LYS A 665 -5.62 25.20 -34.58
C LYS A 665 -5.60 24.36 -33.30
N SER A 666 -6.76 23.99 -32.77
CA SER A 666 -6.83 23.07 -31.63
C SER A 666 -6.31 21.67 -31.98
N LEU A 667 -6.67 21.16 -33.17
CA LEU A 667 -6.23 19.86 -33.68
C LEU A 667 -4.73 19.84 -34.04
N GLU A 668 -4.17 20.99 -34.44
CA GLU A 668 -2.72 21.15 -34.61
C GLU A 668 -1.96 21.01 -33.28
N LEU A 669 -2.52 21.58 -32.19
CA LEU A 669 -1.91 21.50 -30.85
C LEU A 669 -2.12 20.14 -30.18
N SER A 670 -3.28 19.52 -30.40
CA SER A 670 -3.61 18.19 -29.87
C SER A 670 -4.39 17.39 -30.92
N PRO A 671 -3.73 16.49 -31.66
CA PRO A 671 -4.37 15.74 -32.74
C PRO A 671 -5.43 14.73 -32.28
N ASP A 672 -5.36 14.26 -31.03
CA ASP A 672 -6.23 13.23 -30.47
C ASP A 672 -7.51 13.81 -29.84
N GLN A 673 -8.35 14.41 -30.70
CA GLN A 673 -9.61 15.03 -30.32
C GLN A 673 -10.72 14.65 -31.32
N PRO A 674 -11.30 13.43 -31.22
CA PRO A 674 -12.26 12.93 -32.21
C PRO A 674 -13.51 13.79 -32.34
N GLU A 675 -14.05 14.28 -31.22
CA GLU A 675 -15.23 15.16 -31.22
C GLU A 675 -14.97 16.51 -31.90
N VAL A 676 -13.78 17.08 -31.69
CA VAL A 676 -13.37 18.35 -32.31
C VAL A 676 -13.18 18.17 -33.81
N ARG A 677 -12.59 17.04 -34.22
CA ARG A 677 -12.45 16.67 -35.64
C ARG A 677 -13.81 16.57 -36.32
N GLU A 678 -14.78 15.92 -35.69
CA GLU A 678 -16.14 15.83 -36.21
C GLU A 678 -16.79 17.21 -36.35
N LYS A 679 -16.67 18.09 -35.34
CA LYS A 679 -17.17 19.46 -35.38
C LYS A 679 -16.54 20.26 -36.52
N ALA A 680 -15.23 20.18 -36.71
CA ALA A 680 -14.51 20.88 -37.78
C ALA A 680 -14.96 20.39 -39.18
N GLU A 681 -15.05 19.08 -39.39
CA GLU A 681 -15.50 18.48 -40.67
C GLU A 681 -16.94 18.87 -41.01
N LYS A 682 -17.82 18.93 -40.01
CA LYS A 682 -19.21 19.38 -40.18
C LYS A 682 -19.27 20.85 -40.61
N LEU A 683 -18.43 21.71 -40.06
CA LEU A 683 -18.33 23.12 -40.44
C LEU A 683 -17.74 23.29 -41.84
N LYS A 684 -16.72 22.50 -42.24
CA LYS A 684 -16.18 22.46 -43.62
C LYS A 684 -17.26 22.11 -44.64
N LYS A 685 -18.07 21.10 -44.36
CA LYS A 685 -19.18 20.71 -45.26
C LYS A 685 -20.25 21.79 -45.37
N ARG A 686 -20.44 22.60 -44.33
CA ARG A 686 -21.39 23.73 -44.32
C ARG A 686 -20.84 24.97 -45.02
N SER A 687 -19.53 25.20 -45.04
CA SER A 687 -18.93 26.35 -45.74
C SER A 687 -18.75 26.12 -47.25
N LEU A 688 -18.85 24.87 -47.70
CA LEU A 688 -18.81 24.45 -49.11
C LEU A 688 -20.20 24.40 -49.79
N ARG A 689 -21.29 24.61 -49.04
CA ARG A 689 -22.66 24.78 -49.55
C ARG A 689 -23.05 26.24 -49.46
#